data_AF-A0AAV5GJ03-F1
#
_entry.id   AF-A0AAV5GJ03-F1
#
_cell.length_a   1.000
_cell.length_b   1.000
_cell.length_c   1.000
_cell.angle_alpha   90.00
_cell.angle_beta   90.00
_cell.angle_gamma   90.00
#
_symmetry.space_group_name_H-M   'P 1'
#
loop_
_entity.id
_entity.type
_entity.pdbx_description
1 polymer ?
#
loop_
_entity_poly.entity_id
_entity_poly.type
_entity_poly.pdbx_seq_one_letter_code
_entity_poly.pdbx_strand_id
1 'polypeptide(L)'
;MELSGSFAGRWAPDASVFLIGMRGVGKTTIGLMLSGVLSRPFLDADRIFESAVGVPLKQFVDEHGFSAFRDRETLLLQQLVREHARGKVIALGGGVVEREENRRIIEQYAASRGPVIRILRDPNAVLAFLSAPAKDKSTWTDLQESYAAVWQRRIPWYESCSNLAFVAPSPDSSAHPSLALKAAEDAIKRFAERLVGVPSPRSLRALAATRRTTALVLPLSLVDELDRPRLEAATRGVDAIEIHIAQTLDISTARFDFGTHIALLVGRLRTMTRLPLLYRPSRQAYSAHDASTYFQLIKLGFELACEVVDVSLNLQDEELATLLEKRSPASQIMLSSTLDPSQSWGDDGARAVYARAARLGANVIRLEKAVASVDENLELRRWQTEIAASDGPPLIGLGHGDTARLSLLLNSLLTPVRLPGAAENNVDKVVLFTADELRHTSRLAGLDHPRCVHLVGTTAAATTLGQRLLDAGFRVDITQTPPLLTDVFSHPDSRAVVHLALIPQPSSGPPVPKLSLLARNATRHDVVLCLRRSSAALSSRPQEAGVYVAENTLALAVSHLVVKHLSPVNAISTRSTAILLGVPTLSAGIVPELLAAVHHLGIRRIAAVGCSSDALERLRNFEVLRTVVVTASLDEAVPALRDEFGAGSPTVIISCDADPPDLPPVLAHAVAPGIVVHLPEARLPSSGARQVENQPRTIDGWLYVGSVELSREREDRLYEVVTGYPV
;
A
#
# COMPACT_ATOMS: atom_id res chain seq x y z
N MET A 1 17.49 15.26 12.54
CA MET A 1 16.50 16.34 12.42
C MET A 1 15.19 15.74 12.93
N GLU A 2 14.86 15.97 14.20
CA GLU A 2 13.64 15.45 14.82
C GLU A 2 12.45 16.10 14.13
N LEU A 3 11.71 15.33 13.33
CA LEU A 3 10.42 15.71 12.79
C LEU A 3 9.39 15.58 13.92
N SER A 4 9.46 16.47 14.91
CA SER A 4 8.41 16.68 15.90
C SER A 4 7.25 17.46 15.27
N GLY A 5 6.64 16.90 14.23
CA GLY A 5 5.28 17.26 13.86
C GLY A 5 4.38 16.60 14.89
N SER A 6 3.79 17.39 15.79
CA SER A 6 2.88 16.89 16.81
C SER A 6 1.84 15.98 16.17
N PHE A 7 1.86 14.70 16.56
CA PHE A 7 0.81 13.77 16.20
C PHE A 7 -0.49 14.27 16.86
N ALA A 8 -1.30 15.02 16.13
CA ALA A 8 -2.66 15.39 16.56
C ALA A 8 -3.61 14.19 16.43
N GLY A 9 -3.16 13.02 16.90
CA GLY A 9 -3.93 11.79 16.90
C GLY A 9 -4.95 11.82 18.03
N ARG A 10 -6.16 11.33 17.75
CA ARG A 10 -7.24 11.16 18.72
C ARG A 10 -6.89 10.19 19.86
N TRP A 11 -5.85 9.37 19.69
CA TRP A 11 -5.32 8.43 20.68
C TRP A 11 -3.80 8.39 20.65
N ALA A 12 -3.20 7.87 21.74
CA ALA A 12 -1.76 7.66 21.84
C ALA A 12 -1.29 6.61 20.82
N PRO A 13 -0.08 6.75 20.23
CA PRO A 13 0.43 5.80 19.24
C PRO A 13 0.50 4.36 19.77
N ASP A 14 0.72 4.17 21.07
CA ASP A 14 0.79 2.87 21.74
C ASP A 14 -0.56 2.38 22.28
N ALA A 15 -1.68 3.08 22.04
CA ALA A 15 -3.00 2.64 22.48
C ALA A 15 -3.36 1.25 21.93
N SER A 16 -3.96 0.39 22.75
CA SER A 16 -4.37 -0.95 22.31
C SER A 16 -5.46 -0.88 21.25
N VAL A 17 -5.47 -1.86 20.35
CA VAL A 17 -6.45 -1.96 19.27
C VAL A 17 -7.47 -3.02 19.63
N PHE A 18 -8.75 -2.65 19.63
CA PHE A 18 -9.84 -3.57 19.93
C PHE A 18 -10.53 -3.98 18.61
N LEU A 19 -10.77 -5.28 18.43
CA LEU A 19 -11.44 -5.83 17.25
C LEU A 19 -12.82 -6.35 17.65
N ILE A 20 -13.86 -5.83 16.99
CA ILE A 20 -15.25 -6.25 17.16
C ILE A 20 -15.83 -6.73 15.83
N GLY A 21 -16.95 -7.44 15.91
CA GLY A 21 -17.67 -7.96 14.75
C GLY A 21 -18.17 -9.37 14.99
N MET A 22 -18.98 -9.85 14.05
CA MET A 22 -19.66 -11.14 14.16
C MET A 22 -18.69 -12.33 14.19
N ARG A 23 -19.16 -13.49 14.65
CA ARG A 23 -18.39 -14.74 14.54
C ARG A 23 -18.20 -15.09 13.05
N GLY A 24 -17.03 -15.58 12.66
CA GLY A 24 -16.74 -15.98 11.27
C GLY A 24 -16.24 -14.86 10.34
N VAL A 25 -16.26 -13.59 10.77
CA VAL A 25 -15.75 -12.45 9.96
C VAL A 25 -14.22 -12.41 9.84
N GLY A 26 -13.48 -13.22 10.60
CA GLY A 26 -12.02 -13.30 10.52
C GLY A 26 -11.25 -12.49 11.57
N LYS A 27 -11.87 -12.08 12.68
CA LYS A 27 -11.22 -11.29 13.76
C LYS A 27 -9.89 -11.87 14.23
N THR A 28 -9.82 -13.18 14.50
CA THR A 28 -8.59 -13.84 14.96
C THR A 28 -7.49 -13.77 13.89
N THR A 29 -7.83 -14.02 12.63
CA THR A 29 -6.89 -13.96 11.50
C THR A 29 -6.34 -12.54 11.31
N ILE A 30 -7.24 -11.55 11.21
CA ILE A 30 -6.84 -10.14 11.05
C ILE A 30 -6.09 -9.64 12.27
N GLY A 31 -6.50 -10.06 13.47
CA GLY A 31 -5.83 -9.70 14.72
C GLY A 31 -4.41 -10.22 14.81
N LEU A 32 -4.15 -11.47 14.41
CA LEU A 32 -2.80 -12.02 14.34
C LEU A 32 -1.93 -11.26 13.32
N MET A 33 -2.44 -10.97 12.13
CA MET A 33 -1.70 -10.19 11.13
C MET A 33 -1.38 -8.78 11.64
N LEU A 34 -2.38 -8.09 12.20
CA LEU A 34 -2.23 -6.76 12.76
C LEU A 34 -1.24 -6.74 13.93
N SER A 35 -1.24 -7.79 14.75
CA SER A 35 -0.30 -7.97 15.87
C SER A 35 1.14 -8.08 15.39
N GLY A 36 1.39 -8.81 14.29
CA GLY A 36 2.70 -8.91 13.65
C GLY A 36 3.15 -7.56 13.08
N VAL A 37 2.28 -6.90 12.31
CA VAL A 37 2.58 -5.58 11.71
C VAL A 37 2.90 -4.53 12.77
N LEU A 38 2.10 -4.45 13.83
CA LEU A 38 2.30 -3.48 14.90
C LEU A 38 3.37 -3.90 15.92
N SER A 39 3.90 -5.13 15.82
CA SER A 39 4.77 -5.75 16.83
C SER A 39 4.17 -5.71 18.25
N ARG A 40 2.88 -6.04 18.35
CA ARG A 40 2.09 -6.05 19.60
C ARG A 40 1.57 -7.44 19.90
N PRO A 41 1.52 -7.89 21.16
CA PRO A 41 0.89 -9.17 21.49
C PRO A 41 -0.60 -9.20 21.13
N PHE A 42 -1.03 -10.32 20.54
CA PHE A 42 -2.44 -10.61 20.25
C PHE A 42 -3.10 -11.30 21.45
N LEU A 43 -4.29 -10.82 21.83
CA LEU A 43 -5.14 -11.38 22.88
C LEU A 43 -6.51 -11.73 22.29
N ASP A 44 -7.00 -12.94 22.55
CA ASP A 44 -8.34 -13.38 22.17
C ASP A 44 -9.19 -13.51 23.44
N ALA A 45 -10.22 -12.68 23.57
CA ALA A 45 -11.05 -12.61 24.78
C ALA A 45 -11.75 -13.95 25.06
N ASP A 46 -12.16 -14.70 24.03
CA ASP A 46 -12.79 -16.01 24.21
C ASP A 46 -11.79 -17.00 24.82
N ARG A 47 -10.51 -16.96 24.40
CA ARG A 47 -9.45 -17.83 24.97
C ARG A 47 -9.05 -17.43 26.39
N ILE A 48 -9.02 -16.13 26.68
CA ILE A 48 -8.74 -15.62 28.02
C ILE A 48 -9.87 -16.04 28.97
N PHE A 49 -11.13 -15.95 28.51
CA PHE A 49 -12.28 -16.43 29.24
C PHE A 49 -12.13 -17.92 29.59
N GLU A 50 -11.89 -18.78 28.59
CA GLU A 50 -11.72 -20.23 28.78
C GLU A 50 -10.60 -20.55 29.78
N SER A 51 -9.48 -19.82 29.68
CA SER A 51 -8.35 -19.98 30.60
C SER A 51 -8.69 -19.56 32.03
N ALA A 52 -9.52 -18.52 32.20
CA ALA A 52 -9.93 -18.02 33.51
C ALA A 52 -10.97 -18.90 34.21
N VAL A 53 -11.86 -19.55 33.45
CA VAL A 53 -12.89 -20.46 34.01
C VAL A 53 -12.45 -21.92 34.06
N GLY A 54 -11.40 -22.30 33.31
CA GLY A 54 -10.83 -23.66 33.30
C GLY A 54 -11.61 -24.68 32.47
N VAL A 55 -12.65 -24.25 31.75
CA VAL A 55 -13.48 -25.10 30.88
C VAL A 55 -13.72 -24.41 29.52
N PRO A 56 -13.95 -25.16 28.44
CA PRO A 56 -14.33 -24.59 27.15
C PRO A 56 -15.58 -23.72 27.24
N LEU A 57 -15.67 -22.68 26.41
CA LEU A 57 -16.74 -21.69 26.49
C LEU A 57 -18.12 -22.33 26.29
N LYS A 58 -18.23 -23.27 25.33
CA LYS A 58 -19.46 -24.04 25.09
C LYS A 58 -19.92 -24.78 26.35
N GLN A 59 -19.00 -25.50 27.00
CA GLN A 59 -19.29 -26.24 28.23
C GLN A 59 -19.76 -25.31 29.35
N PHE A 60 -19.09 -24.16 29.53
CA PHE A 60 -19.51 -23.17 30.52
C PHE A 60 -20.96 -22.68 30.27
N VAL A 61 -21.32 -22.40 29.02
CA VAL A 61 -22.68 -21.94 28.68
C VAL A 61 -23.71 -23.06 28.83
N ASP A 62 -23.36 -24.30 28.50
CA ASP A 62 -24.25 -25.45 28.70
C ASP A 62 -24.51 -25.71 30.19
N GLU A 63 -23.52 -25.46 31.06
CA GLU A 63 -23.63 -25.65 32.52
C GLU A 63 -24.28 -24.46 33.26
N HIS A 64 -23.98 -23.22 32.85
CA HIS A 64 -24.35 -22.00 33.60
C HIS A 64 -25.28 -21.04 32.84
N GLY A 65 -25.53 -21.28 31.56
CA GLY A 65 -26.36 -20.43 30.71
C GLY A 65 -25.67 -19.15 30.22
N PHE A 66 -26.30 -18.51 29.21
CA PHE A 66 -25.78 -17.28 28.60
C PHE A 66 -25.73 -16.09 29.56
N SER A 67 -26.64 -15.98 30.53
CA SER A 67 -26.64 -14.85 31.47
C SER A 67 -25.35 -14.80 32.29
N ALA A 68 -24.94 -15.94 32.89
CA ALA A 68 -23.72 -16.03 33.68
C ALA A 68 -22.47 -15.82 32.81
N PHE A 69 -22.48 -16.32 31.57
CA PHE A 69 -21.42 -16.04 30.60
C PHE A 69 -21.29 -14.55 30.32
N ARG A 70 -22.41 -13.85 30.09
CA ARG A 70 -22.40 -12.40 29.84
C ARG A 70 -21.95 -11.59 31.04
N ASP A 71 -22.27 -12.01 32.28
CA ASP A 71 -21.74 -11.38 33.51
C ASP A 71 -20.22 -11.45 33.56
N ARG A 72 -19.67 -12.63 33.26
CA ARG A 72 -18.22 -12.85 33.23
C ARG A 72 -17.55 -12.16 32.03
N GLU A 73 -18.20 -12.11 30.86
CA GLU A 73 -17.73 -11.37 29.68
C GLU A 73 -17.62 -9.87 29.97
N THR A 74 -18.59 -9.28 30.68
CA THR A 74 -18.54 -7.88 31.11
C THR A 74 -17.37 -7.62 32.06
N LEU A 75 -17.17 -8.46 33.08
CA LEU A 75 -16.04 -8.33 34.00
C LEU A 75 -14.68 -8.44 33.27
N LEU A 76 -14.57 -9.39 32.34
CA LEU A 76 -13.37 -9.56 31.52
C LEU A 76 -13.13 -8.31 30.65
N LEU A 77 -14.15 -7.78 29.99
CA LEU A 77 -14.03 -6.55 29.19
C LEU A 77 -13.54 -5.37 30.04
N GLN A 78 -14.11 -5.18 31.23
CA GLN A 78 -13.65 -4.15 32.18
C GLN A 78 -12.19 -4.36 32.58
N GLN A 79 -11.75 -5.61 32.77
CA GLN A 79 -10.36 -5.93 33.07
C GLN A 79 -9.44 -5.61 31.88
N LEU A 80 -9.79 -6.06 30.68
CA LEU A 80 -9.02 -5.81 29.45
C LEU A 80 -8.83 -4.31 29.18
N VAL A 81 -9.88 -3.50 29.34
CA VAL A 81 -9.81 -2.04 29.13
C VAL A 81 -8.96 -1.34 30.21
N ARG A 82 -8.89 -1.89 31.42
CA ARG A 82 -8.08 -1.32 32.52
C ARG A 82 -6.61 -1.75 32.45
N GLU A 83 -6.35 -3.04 32.31
CA GLU A 83 -5.01 -3.64 32.43
C GLU A 83 -4.26 -3.72 31.09
N HIS A 84 -4.97 -3.71 29.97
CA HIS A 84 -4.40 -3.89 28.64
C HIS A 84 -4.71 -2.73 27.69
N ALA A 85 -4.79 -1.51 28.23
CA ALA A 85 -5.08 -0.29 27.47
C ALA A 85 -3.98 0.11 26.45
N ARG A 86 -2.77 -0.45 26.56
CA ARG A 86 -1.63 -0.11 25.70
C ARG A 86 -0.90 -1.33 25.15
N GLY A 87 -0.40 -1.21 23.93
CA GLY A 87 0.54 -2.14 23.31
C GLY A 87 -0.04 -3.50 22.93
N LYS A 88 -1.37 -3.66 22.86
CA LYS A 88 -2.02 -4.94 22.52
C LYS A 88 -2.91 -4.83 21.28
N VAL A 89 -3.18 -5.97 20.66
CA VAL A 89 -4.29 -6.17 19.72
C VAL A 89 -5.23 -7.18 20.36
N ILE A 90 -6.49 -6.80 20.59
CA ILE A 90 -7.44 -7.57 21.39
C ILE A 90 -8.69 -7.88 20.54
N ALA A 91 -8.96 -9.15 20.27
CA ALA A 91 -10.22 -9.57 19.66
C ALA A 91 -11.26 -9.86 20.74
N LEU A 92 -12.41 -9.18 20.67
CA LEU A 92 -13.53 -9.40 21.58
C LEU A 92 -14.47 -10.50 21.06
N GLY A 93 -15.24 -11.09 21.97
CA GLY A 93 -16.27 -12.08 21.67
C GLY A 93 -17.33 -11.53 20.71
N GLY A 94 -17.86 -12.40 19.85
CA GLY A 94 -18.85 -11.98 18.84
C GLY A 94 -20.20 -11.51 19.42
N GLY A 95 -20.47 -11.75 20.70
CA GLY A 95 -21.68 -11.27 21.38
C GLY A 95 -21.43 -10.13 22.37
N VAL A 96 -20.21 -9.59 22.43
CA VAL A 96 -19.83 -8.58 23.44
C VAL A 96 -20.75 -7.36 23.43
N VAL A 97 -21.34 -7.04 22.28
CA VAL A 97 -22.25 -5.91 22.07
C VAL A 97 -23.69 -6.15 22.51
N GLU A 98 -24.07 -7.37 22.92
CA GLU A 98 -25.45 -7.67 23.35
C GLU A 98 -25.84 -6.91 24.63
N ARG A 99 -24.90 -6.73 25.56
CA ARG A 99 -25.11 -5.94 26.77
C ARG A 99 -24.84 -4.47 26.57
N GLU A 100 -25.77 -3.63 27.02
CA GLU A 100 -25.62 -2.18 26.98
C GLU A 100 -24.40 -1.70 27.76
N GLU A 101 -24.11 -2.30 28.92
CA GLU A 101 -22.93 -1.97 29.71
C GLU A 101 -21.63 -2.15 28.92
N ASN A 102 -21.50 -3.27 28.20
CA ASN A 102 -20.34 -3.54 27.35
C ASN A 102 -20.24 -2.52 26.22
N ARG A 103 -21.37 -2.16 25.59
CA ARG A 103 -21.38 -1.12 24.55
C ARG A 103 -20.85 0.20 25.09
N ARG A 104 -21.34 0.65 26.25
CA ARG A 104 -20.87 1.89 26.90
C ARG A 104 -19.37 1.86 27.18
N ILE A 105 -18.84 0.72 27.65
CA ILE A 105 -17.39 0.57 27.89
C ILE A 105 -16.59 0.70 26.59
N ILE A 106 -17.04 0.05 25.51
CA ILE A 106 -16.35 0.08 24.22
C ILE A 106 -16.45 1.47 23.57
N GLU A 107 -17.62 2.11 23.61
CA GLU A 107 -17.85 3.46 23.11
C GLU A 107 -16.97 4.48 23.84
N GLN A 108 -16.89 4.40 25.17
CA GLN A 108 -16.00 5.26 25.96
C GLN A 108 -14.54 5.04 25.60
N TYR A 109 -14.11 3.79 25.38
CA TYR A 109 -12.76 3.49 24.92
C TYR A 109 -12.49 4.09 23.53
N ALA A 110 -13.40 3.91 22.58
CA ALA A 110 -13.30 4.43 21.22
C ALA A 110 -13.25 5.97 21.17
N ALA A 111 -13.95 6.63 22.10
CA ALA A 111 -14.01 8.09 22.18
C ALA A 111 -12.77 8.72 22.83
N SER A 112 -12.17 8.05 23.83
CA SER A 112 -11.19 8.69 24.74
C SER A 112 -9.81 8.03 24.79
N ARG A 113 -9.66 6.76 24.37
CA ARG A 113 -8.42 5.99 24.60
C ARG A 113 -7.79 5.43 23.34
N GLY A 114 -8.55 4.78 22.47
CA GLY A 114 -7.94 4.00 21.40
C GLY A 114 -8.87 3.55 20.28
N PRO A 115 -8.30 2.91 19.25
CA PRO A 115 -9.05 2.44 18.10
C PRO A 115 -9.87 1.19 18.42
N VAL A 116 -11.12 1.19 17.96
CA VAL A 116 -12.02 0.03 17.93
C VAL A 116 -12.40 -0.24 16.48
N ILE A 117 -11.86 -1.33 15.94
CA ILE A 117 -12.02 -1.72 14.54
C ILE A 117 -13.11 -2.78 14.44
N ARG A 118 -14.16 -2.46 13.69
CA ARG A 118 -15.16 -3.41 13.22
C ARG A 118 -14.61 -4.19 12.02
N ILE A 119 -14.54 -5.52 12.14
CA ILE A 119 -14.16 -6.38 11.02
C ILE A 119 -15.40 -6.72 10.20
N LEU A 120 -15.34 -6.38 8.91
CA LEU A 120 -16.39 -6.61 7.93
C LEU A 120 -15.98 -7.73 6.99
N ARG A 121 -16.95 -8.51 6.54
CA ARG A 121 -16.81 -9.56 5.53
C ARG A 121 -18.16 -9.73 4.84
N ASP A 122 -18.15 -10.26 3.62
CA ASP A 122 -19.38 -10.59 2.90
C ASP A 122 -20.33 -11.39 3.81
N PRO A 123 -21.51 -10.84 4.16
CA PRO A 123 -22.47 -11.49 5.04
C PRO A 123 -22.87 -12.88 4.54
N ASN A 124 -23.00 -13.09 3.22
CA ASN A 124 -23.36 -14.39 2.65
C ASN A 124 -22.29 -15.44 2.93
N ALA A 125 -21.02 -15.09 2.72
CA ALA A 125 -19.89 -15.96 3.02
C ALA A 125 -19.85 -16.31 4.52
N VAL A 126 -20.17 -15.35 5.40
CA VAL A 126 -20.19 -15.61 6.84
C VAL A 126 -21.39 -16.46 7.25
N LEU A 127 -22.59 -16.18 6.73
CA LEU A 127 -23.78 -16.98 7.01
C LEU A 127 -23.61 -18.41 6.51
N ALA A 128 -23.06 -18.61 5.30
CA ALA A 128 -22.75 -19.93 4.76
C ALA A 128 -21.73 -20.68 5.65
N PHE A 129 -20.67 -19.99 6.09
CA PHE A 129 -19.68 -20.55 7.01
C PHE A 129 -20.28 -20.96 8.37
N LEU A 130 -21.19 -20.15 8.91
CA LEU A 130 -21.87 -20.42 10.18
C LEU A 130 -22.94 -21.50 10.07
N SER A 131 -23.52 -21.69 8.88
CA SER A 131 -24.60 -22.65 8.61
C SER A 131 -24.09 -24.00 8.07
N ALA A 132 -22.78 -24.12 7.78
CA ALA A 132 -22.20 -25.33 7.23
C ALA A 132 -22.32 -26.53 8.20
N PRO A 133 -22.78 -27.70 7.73
CA PRO A 133 -22.94 -28.90 8.56
C PRO A 133 -21.59 -29.57 8.81
N ALA A 134 -20.86 -29.09 9.81
CA ALA A 134 -19.72 -29.79 10.39
C ALA A 134 -19.67 -29.59 11.91
N LYS A 135 -19.81 -30.71 12.62
CA LYS A 135 -19.66 -30.95 14.07
C LYS A 135 -20.07 -29.77 14.97
N ASP A 136 -21.31 -29.86 15.45
CA ASP A 136 -21.67 -29.43 16.81
C ASP A 136 -21.87 -27.92 17.04
N LYS A 137 -22.51 -27.24 16.08
CA LYS A 137 -23.06 -25.89 16.23
C LYS A 137 -24.55 -25.86 15.88
N SER A 138 -25.40 -26.55 16.64
CA SER A 138 -26.79 -26.10 16.78
C SER A 138 -26.77 -24.64 17.22
N THR A 139 -27.61 -23.79 16.64
CA THR A 139 -27.82 -22.36 16.93
C THR A 139 -27.30 -21.91 18.29
N TRP A 140 -26.01 -21.58 18.35
CA TRP A 140 -25.33 -21.17 19.57
C TRP A 140 -25.44 -19.66 19.68
N THR A 141 -26.68 -19.23 19.88
CA THR A 141 -27.11 -17.84 20.01
C THR A 141 -27.88 -17.73 21.32
N ASP A 142 -27.74 -16.61 22.03
CA ASP A 142 -28.36 -16.38 23.34
C ASP A 142 -29.88 -16.62 23.35
N LEU A 143 -30.54 -16.56 22.18
CA LEU A 143 -31.99 -16.61 21.98
C LEU A 143 -32.48 -17.72 21.03
N GLN A 144 -31.63 -18.70 20.68
CA GLN A 144 -31.95 -19.73 19.65
C GLN A 144 -32.38 -19.17 18.27
N GLU A 145 -32.05 -17.91 18.01
CA GLU A 145 -32.34 -17.23 16.74
C GLU A 145 -31.40 -17.69 15.62
N SER A 146 -31.85 -17.49 14.38
CA SER A 146 -30.99 -17.65 13.21
C SER A 146 -29.82 -16.65 13.25
N TYR A 147 -28.66 -17.04 12.72
CA TYR A 147 -27.49 -16.15 12.65
C TYR A 147 -27.77 -14.86 11.85
N ALA A 148 -28.69 -14.91 10.88
CA ALA A 148 -29.10 -13.73 10.10
C ALA A 148 -29.85 -12.71 10.98
N ALA A 149 -30.78 -13.16 11.84
CA ALA A 149 -31.51 -12.28 12.75
C ALA A 149 -30.58 -11.65 13.80
N VAL A 150 -29.68 -12.46 14.38
CA VAL A 150 -28.65 -11.97 15.32
C VAL A 150 -27.75 -10.94 14.65
N TRP A 151 -27.34 -11.19 13.40
CA TRP A 151 -26.52 -10.24 12.65
C TRP A 151 -27.23 -8.90 12.48
N GLN A 152 -28.46 -8.92 11.96
CA GLN A 152 -29.24 -7.70 11.72
C GLN A 152 -29.43 -6.88 12.98
N ARG A 153 -29.74 -7.53 14.11
CA ARG A 153 -29.87 -6.84 15.41
C ARG A 153 -28.55 -6.21 15.86
N ARG A 154 -27.41 -6.88 15.66
CA ARG A 154 -26.10 -6.42 16.16
C ARG A 154 -25.42 -5.35 15.30
N ILE A 155 -25.79 -5.19 14.02
CA ILE A 155 -25.22 -4.15 13.13
C ILE A 155 -25.17 -2.76 13.79
N PRO A 156 -26.29 -2.17 14.22
CA PRO A 156 -26.28 -0.82 14.78
C PRO A 156 -25.41 -0.69 16.03
N TRP A 157 -25.28 -1.77 16.81
CA TRP A 157 -24.43 -1.79 18.00
C TRP A 157 -22.94 -1.88 17.66
N TYR A 158 -22.56 -2.64 16.64
CA TYR A 158 -21.18 -2.61 16.17
C TYR A 158 -20.80 -1.25 15.60
N GLU A 159 -21.72 -0.59 14.90
CA GLU A 159 -21.51 0.76 14.34
C GLU A 159 -21.41 1.84 15.40
N SER A 160 -22.14 1.72 16.52
CA SER A 160 -22.00 2.64 17.66
C SER A 160 -20.68 2.43 18.40
N CYS A 161 -20.27 1.16 18.55
CA CYS A 161 -19.08 0.78 19.31
C CYS A 161 -17.75 0.92 18.55
N SER A 162 -17.75 1.19 17.23
CA SER A 162 -16.53 1.29 16.44
C SER A 162 -16.26 2.72 15.97
N ASN A 163 -14.97 3.07 15.87
CA ASN A 163 -14.51 4.29 15.22
C ASN A 163 -13.83 4.00 13.88
N LEU A 164 -13.58 2.71 13.58
CA LEU A 164 -12.93 2.24 12.37
C LEU A 164 -13.58 0.94 11.87
N ALA A 165 -13.47 0.69 10.57
CA ALA A 165 -13.92 -0.51 9.92
C ALA A 165 -12.83 -1.04 8.97
N PHE A 166 -12.59 -2.35 9.03
CA PHE A 166 -11.68 -3.04 8.13
C PHE A 166 -12.40 -4.21 7.46
N VAL A 167 -12.36 -4.24 6.14
CA VAL A 167 -12.95 -5.33 5.35
C VAL A 167 -11.92 -6.43 5.21
N ALA A 168 -12.19 -7.58 5.83
CA ALA A 168 -11.43 -8.79 5.66
C ALA A 168 -11.57 -9.26 4.20
N PRO A 169 -10.45 -9.39 3.47
CA PRO A 169 -10.51 -9.90 2.10
C PRO A 169 -11.13 -11.29 2.05
N SER A 170 -12.06 -11.47 1.13
CA SER A 170 -12.48 -12.82 0.74
C SER A 170 -11.47 -13.36 -0.27
N PRO A 171 -11.06 -14.63 -0.15
CA PRO A 171 -10.28 -15.27 -1.21
C PRO A 171 -11.10 -15.26 -2.49
N ASP A 172 -10.58 -14.64 -3.55
CA ASP A 172 -11.14 -14.81 -4.89
C ASP A 172 -11.09 -16.30 -5.24
N SER A 173 -12.17 -16.82 -5.83
CA SER A 173 -12.30 -18.25 -6.17
C SER A 173 -11.21 -18.76 -7.13
N SER A 174 -10.46 -17.86 -7.77
CA SER A 174 -9.38 -18.15 -8.72
C SER A 174 -7.97 -18.09 -8.11
N ALA A 175 -7.80 -17.60 -6.87
CA ALA A 175 -6.49 -17.42 -6.26
C ALA A 175 -6.14 -18.57 -5.30
N HIS A 176 -4.88 -19.04 -5.35
CA HIS A 176 -4.36 -19.99 -4.36
C HIS A 176 -4.51 -19.38 -2.94
N PRO A 177 -4.94 -20.14 -1.91
CA PRO A 177 -5.23 -19.61 -0.57
C PRO A 177 -4.11 -18.78 0.07
N SER A 178 -2.85 -19.09 -0.26
CA SER A 178 -1.67 -18.35 0.18
C SER A 178 -1.59 -16.92 -0.37
N LEU A 179 -2.02 -16.68 -1.61
CA LEU A 179 -2.03 -15.37 -2.25
C LEU A 179 -3.14 -14.47 -1.70
N ALA A 180 -4.31 -15.05 -1.41
CA ALA A 180 -5.40 -14.33 -0.73
C ALA A 180 -4.97 -13.83 0.66
N LEU A 181 -4.22 -14.65 1.39
CA LEU A 181 -3.67 -14.27 2.70
C LEU A 181 -2.62 -13.15 2.59
N LYS A 182 -1.84 -13.12 1.51
CA LYS A 182 -0.86 -12.07 1.23
C LYS A 182 -1.53 -10.72 0.89
N ALA A 183 -2.56 -10.72 0.06
CA ALA A 183 -3.33 -9.51 -0.23
C ALA A 183 -3.95 -8.91 1.04
N ALA A 184 -4.40 -9.77 1.96
CA ALA A 184 -4.88 -9.36 3.28
C ALA A 184 -3.78 -8.79 4.18
N GLU A 185 -2.60 -9.40 4.21
CA GLU A 185 -1.43 -8.88 4.92
C GLU A 185 -1.01 -7.51 4.39
N ASP A 186 -0.96 -7.32 3.08
CA ASP A 186 -0.62 -6.05 2.45
C ASP A 186 -1.65 -4.96 2.78
N ALA A 187 -2.94 -5.29 2.73
CA ALA A 187 -4.02 -4.38 3.08
C ALA A 187 -4.00 -4.01 4.58
N ILE A 188 -3.78 -4.98 5.48
CA ILE A 188 -3.71 -4.72 6.91
C ILE A 188 -2.46 -3.91 7.27
N LYS A 189 -1.35 -4.09 6.56
CA LYS A 189 -0.13 -3.31 6.75
C LYS A 189 -0.38 -1.82 6.46
N ARG A 190 -0.94 -1.51 5.28
CA ARG A 190 -1.30 -0.12 4.91
C ARG A 190 -2.34 0.47 5.86
N PHE A 191 -3.29 -0.34 6.34
CA PHE A 191 -4.26 0.10 7.35
C PHE A 191 -3.57 0.42 8.68
N ALA A 192 -2.68 -0.45 9.17
CA ALA A 192 -1.97 -0.31 10.42
C ALA A 192 -1.02 0.90 10.45
N GLU A 193 -0.28 1.16 9.36
CA GLU A 193 0.59 2.33 9.21
C GLU A 193 -0.17 3.63 9.50
N ARG A 194 -1.46 3.68 9.17
CA ARG A 194 -2.32 4.84 9.42
C ARG A 194 -2.91 4.89 10.84
N LEU A 195 -3.09 3.74 11.50
CA LEU A 195 -3.56 3.68 12.90
C LEU A 195 -2.60 4.34 13.88
N VAL A 196 -1.30 4.11 13.66
CA VAL A 196 -0.20 4.70 14.45
C VAL A 196 0.34 5.99 13.82
N GLY A 197 -0.25 6.36 12.67
CA GLY A 197 0.09 7.47 11.79
C GLY A 197 1.58 7.69 11.57
N VAL A 198 2.24 6.63 11.10
CA VAL A 198 3.55 6.74 10.48
C VAL A 198 3.42 7.74 9.30
N PRO A 199 4.31 8.75 9.19
CA PRO A 199 4.34 9.62 8.03
C PRO A 199 4.49 8.79 6.75
N SER A 200 3.46 8.78 5.92
CA SER A 200 3.52 8.11 4.63
C SER A 200 4.19 9.02 3.60
N PRO A 201 5.18 8.53 2.82
CA PRO A 201 5.72 9.27 1.67
C PRO A 201 4.65 9.54 0.61
N ARG A 202 3.46 8.92 0.70
CA ARG A 202 2.28 9.16 -0.14
C ARG A 202 1.25 10.10 0.47
N SER A 203 1.60 10.83 1.53
CA SER A 203 0.73 11.89 2.07
C SER A 203 0.50 12.99 1.03
N LEU A 204 -0.68 13.62 1.00
CA LEU A 204 -1.01 14.63 -0.02
C LEU A 204 -0.04 15.82 -0.01
N ARG A 205 0.46 16.20 1.18
CA ARG A 205 1.45 17.28 1.30
C ARG A 205 2.80 16.89 0.70
N ALA A 206 3.22 15.63 0.84
CA ALA A 206 4.41 15.12 0.18
C ALA A 206 4.21 15.05 -1.35
N LEU A 207 3.03 14.61 -1.82
CA LEU A 207 2.69 14.60 -3.23
C LEU A 207 2.71 16.02 -3.83
N ALA A 208 2.10 17.00 -3.16
CA ALA A 208 2.08 18.40 -3.58
C ALA A 208 3.47 19.05 -3.68
N ALA A 209 4.45 18.55 -2.93
CA ALA A 209 5.81 19.10 -2.89
C ALA A 209 6.76 18.49 -3.95
N THR A 210 6.32 17.49 -4.72
CA THR A 210 7.22 16.72 -5.61
C THR A 210 7.04 17.05 -7.09
N ARG A 211 5.94 16.62 -7.69
CA ARG A 211 5.64 16.72 -9.13
C ARG A 211 4.14 16.96 -9.35
N ARG A 212 3.75 17.19 -10.61
CA ARG A 212 2.34 17.12 -11.01
C ARG A 212 1.78 15.74 -10.66
N THR A 213 0.60 15.72 -10.06
CA THR A 213 -0.07 14.50 -9.63
C THR A 213 -1.48 14.38 -10.20
N THR A 214 -1.95 13.14 -10.37
CA THR A 214 -3.25 12.84 -10.98
C THR A 214 -4.06 11.87 -10.14
N ALA A 215 -5.39 12.00 -10.19
CA ALA A 215 -6.32 11.11 -9.51
C ALA A 215 -7.30 10.50 -10.51
N LEU A 216 -7.33 9.18 -10.63
CA LEU A 216 -8.28 8.47 -11.49
C LEU A 216 -9.66 8.54 -10.85
N VAL A 217 -10.60 9.20 -11.51
CA VAL A 217 -12.01 9.25 -11.11
C VAL A 217 -12.68 7.95 -11.50
N LEU A 218 -13.04 7.15 -10.49
CA LEU A 218 -13.67 5.85 -10.62
C LEU A 218 -15.07 5.87 -9.98
N PRO A 219 -16.14 5.82 -10.80
CA PRO A 219 -17.50 5.61 -10.28
C PRO A 219 -17.58 4.32 -9.47
N LEU A 220 -18.19 4.38 -8.29
CA LEU A 220 -18.30 3.23 -7.40
C LEU A 220 -18.96 2.01 -8.07
N SER A 221 -19.95 2.25 -8.95
CA SER A 221 -20.67 1.20 -9.68
C SER A 221 -19.77 0.34 -10.57
N LEU A 222 -18.63 0.87 -11.03
CA LEU A 222 -17.70 0.14 -11.89
C LEU A 222 -16.71 -0.73 -11.10
N VAL A 223 -16.61 -0.55 -9.77
CA VAL A 223 -15.66 -1.32 -8.95
C VAL A 223 -15.96 -2.82 -9.03
N ASP A 224 -17.22 -3.21 -9.12
CA ASP A 224 -17.60 -4.62 -9.19
C ASP A 224 -17.24 -5.29 -10.52
N GLU A 225 -17.20 -4.52 -11.60
CA GLU A 225 -16.92 -4.97 -12.97
C GLU A 225 -15.41 -5.00 -13.27
N LEU A 226 -14.58 -4.43 -12.38
CA LEU A 226 -13.13 -4.38 -12.55
C LEU A 226 -12.46 -5.63 -11.99
N ASP A 227 -11.56 -6.18 -12.79
CA ASP A 227 -10.56 -7.16 -12.35
C ASP A 227 -9.20 -6.46 -12.13
N ARG A 228 -8.26 -7.18 -11.51
CA ARG A 228 -6.95 -6.63 -11.18
C ARG A 228 -6.18 -6.16 -12.43
N PRO A 229 -6.09 -6.94 -13.53
CA PRO A 229 -5.39 -6.51 -14.74
C PRO A 229 -5.95 -5.24 -15.37
N ARG A 230 -7.29 -5.09 -15.44
CA ARG A 230 -7.93 -3.88 -15.97
C ARG A 230 -7.65 -2.68 -15.08
N LEU A 231 -7.72 -2.85 -13.77
CA LEU A 231 -7.41 -1.77 -12.83
C LEU A 231 -5.94 -1.34 -12.96
N GLU A 232 -5.01 -2.29 -12.96
CA GLU A 232 -3.57 -2.02 -13.12
C GLU A 232 -3.28 -1.24 -14.41
N ALA A 233 -3.90 -1.64 -15.53
CA ALA A 233 -3.78 -0.91 -16.80
C ALA A 233 -4.36 0.51 -16.72
N ALA A 234 -5.53 0.68 -16.09
CA ALA A 234 -6.19 1.98 -15.95
C ALA A 234 -5.47 2.95 -15.00
N THR A 235 -4.73 2.42 -14.03
CA THR A 235 -4.01 3.22 -13.03
C THR A 235 -2.56 3.54 -13.43
N ARG A 236 -2.14 3.26 -14.67
CA ARG A 236 -0.77 3.54 -15.12
C ARG A 236 -0.46 5.02 -15.11
N GLY A 237 0.55 5.38 -14.33
CA GLY A 237 0.97 6.76 -14.13
C GLY A 237 -0.04 7.62 -13.38
N VAL A 238 -0.93 6.99 -12.62
CA VAL A 238 -1.90 7.65 -11.73
C VAL A 238 -1.36 7.64 -10.30
N ASP A 239 -1.59 8.72 -9.55
CA ASP A 239 -1.07 8.87 -8.18
C ASP A 239 -2.08 8.49 -7.10
N ALA A 240 -3.39 8.52 -7.41
CA ALA A 240 -4.46 8.17 -6.50
C ALA A 240 -5.74 7.74 -7.24
N ILE A 241 -6.67 7.09 -6.55
CA ILE A 241 -7.99 6.76 -7.09
C ILE A 241 -9.05 7.56 -6.33
N GLU A 242 -9.80 8.39 -7.05
CA GLU A 242 -11.00 9.08 -6.54
C GLU A 242 -12.21 8.17 -6.74
N ILE A 243 -12.73 7.62 -5.64
CA ILE A 243 -13.96 6.84 -5.63
C ILE A 243 -15.13 7.83 -5.62
N HIS A 244 -15.82 7.92 -6.75
CA HIS A 244 -16.93 8.83 -6.93
C HIS A 244 -18.26 8.12 -6.63
N ILE A 245 -18.97 8.61 -5.61
CA ILE A 245 -20.22 8.01 -5.10
C ILE A 245 -21.36 8.98 -5.41
N ALA A 246 -21.92 8.87 -6.62
CA ALA A 246 -22.94 9.80 -7.13
C ALA A 246 -24.30 9.17 -7.44
N GLN A 247 -24.41 7.85 -7.44
CA GLN A 247 -25.72 7.21 -7.61
C GLN A 247 -26.38 7.09 -6.25
N THR A 248 -27.64 7.55 -6.14
CA THR A 248 -28.61 6.93 -5.23
C THR A 248 -28.78 5.49 -5.72
N LEU A 249 -27.89 4.61 -5.27
CA LEU A 249 -28.02 3.18 -5.52
C LEU A 249 -29.35 2.76 -4.92
N ASP A 250 -30.18 2.12 -5.72
CA ASP A 250 -31.56 1.80 -5.39
C ASP A 250 -31.57 0.86 -4.17
N ILE A 251 -31.78 1.45 -2.98
CA ILE A 251 -31.72 0.79 -1.67
C ILE A 251 -32.72 -0.38 -1.61
N SER A 252 -33.74 -0.36 -2.47
CA SER A 252 -34.75 -1.40 -2.62
C SER A 252 -34.21 -2.74 -3.16
N THR A 253 -33.08 -2.72 -3.88
CA THR A 253 -32.47 -3.92 -4.49
C THR A 253 -31.28 -4.46 -3.70
N ALA A 254 -30.76 -3.69 -2.74
CA ALA A 254 -29.64 -4.09 -1.91
C ALA A 254 -30.09 -5.18 -0.92
N ARG A 255 -29.50 -6.38 -1.05
CA ARG A 255 -29.77 -7.52 -0.16
C ARG A 255 -29.30 -7.29 1.31
N PHE A 256 -28.55 -6.22 1.57
CA PHE A 256 -28.00 -5.80 2.87
C PHE A 256 -27.94 -4.27 2.98
N ASP A 257 -27.58 -3.73 4.15
CA ASP A 257 -27.46 -2.28 4.35
C ASP A 257 -26.45 -1.64 3.37
N PHE A 258 -26.79 -0.42 2.93
CA PHE A 258 -26.07 0.31 1.90
C PHE A 258 -24.60 0.58 2.27
N GLY A 259 -24.34 0.91 3.54
CA GLY A 259 -22.99 1.20 4.03
C GLY A 259 -22.05 -0.02 3.95
N THR A 260 -22.56 -1.21 4.28
CA THR A 260 -21.81 -2.46 4.17
C THR A 260 -21.46 -2.77 2.71
N HIS A 261 -22.37 -2.54 1.76
CA HIS A 261 -22.05 -2.75 0.35
C HIS A 261 -20.91 -1.85 -0.13
N ILE A 262 -20.96 -0.55 0.18
CA ILE A 262 -19.87 0.39 -0.15
C ILE A 262 -18.56 -0.05 0.51
N ALA A 263 -18.62 -0.42 1.80
CA ALA A 263 -17.45 -0.90 2.52
C ALA A 263 -16.80 -2.08 1.79
N LEU A 264 -17.59 -3.09 1.38
CA LEU A 264 -17.09 -4.26 0.66
C LEU A 264 -16.41 -3.88 -0.67
N LEU A 265 -16.99 -2.95 -1.44
CA LEU A 265 -16.39 -2.44 -2.68
C LEU A 265 -15.05 -1.71 -2.44
N VAL A 266 -15.02 -0.83 -1.45
CA VAL A 266 -13.77 -0.15 -1.04
C VAL A 266 -12.73 -1.17 -0.57
N GLY A 267 -13.15 -2.18 0.19
CA GLY A 267 -12.32 -3.29 0.64
C GLY A 267 -11.73 -4.09 -0.53
N ARG A 268 -12.55 -4.44 -1.52
CA ARG A 268 -12.12 -5.10 -2.77
C ARG A 268 -11.13 -4.23 -3.53
N LEU A 269 -11.39 -2.93 -3.69
CA LEU A 269 -10.45 -2.04 -4.36
C LEU A 269 -9.09 -2.00 -3.64
N ARG A 270 -9.09 -1.95 -2.30
CA ARG A 270 -7.87 -1.99 -1.49
C ARG A 270 -7.06 -3.27 -1.64
N THR A 271 -7.65 -4.41 -1.99
CA THR A 271 -6.89 -5.64 -2.25
C THR A 271 -6.25 -5.60 -3.63
N MET A 272 -6.87 -4.92 -4.60
CA MET A 272 -6.41 -4.83 -5.98
C MET A 272 -5.36 -3.74 -6.21
N THR A 273 -5.40 -2.62 -5.46
CA THR A 273 -4.45 -1.51 -5.61
C THR A 273 -3.70 -1.14 -4.34
N ARG A 274 -2.52 -0.52 -4.52
CA ARG A 274 -1.73 0.14 -3.48
C ARG A 274 -1.85 1.67 -3.51
N LEU A 275 -2.56 2.24 -4.48
CA LEU A 275 -2.75 3.68 -4.59
C LEU A 275 -3.63 4.22 -3.43
N PRO A 276 -3.38 5.47 -2.98
CA PRO A 276 -4.28 6.18 -2.07
C PRO A 276 -5.70 6.26 -2.62
N LEU A 277 -6.69 6.10 -1.74
CA LEU A 277 -8.11 6.23 -2.08
C LEU A 277 -8.64 7.58 -1.58
N LEU A 278 -9.19 8.37 -2.50
CA LEU A 278 -9.92 9.61 -2.24
C LEU A 278 -11.41 9.26 -2.26
N TYR A 279 -12.05 9.31 -1.10
CA TYR A 279 -13.46 8.95 -0.94
C TYR A 279 -14.34 10.19 -1.12
N ARG A 280 -15.11 10.25 -2.21
CA ARG A 280 -15.90 11.44 -2.60
C ARG A 280 -17.37 11.12 -2.83
N PRO A 281 -18.23 11.28 -1.80
CA PRO A 281 -19.67 11.26 -1.98
C PRO A 281 -20.18 12.57 -2.61
N SER A 282 -21.05 12.47 -3.61
CA SER A 282 -21.60 13.62 -4.32
C SER A 282 -22.71 14.29 -3.49
N ARG A 283 -22.48 15.52 -3.03
CA ARG A 283 -23.52 16.28 -2.29
C ARG A 283 -24.75 16.58 -3.14
N GLN A 284 -24.56 16.76 -4.46
CA GLN A 284 -25.65 17.09 -5.40
C GLN A 284 -26.59 15.88 -5.60
N ALA A 285 -26.06 14.66 -5.59
CA ALA A 285 -26.85 13.44 -5.69
C ALA A 285 -27.79 13.21 -4.49
N TYR A 286 -27.39 13.65 -3.29
CA TYR A 286 -28.13 13.45 -2.03
C TYR A 286 -28.72 14.78 -1.51
N SER A 287 -29.49 15.49 -2.34
CA SER A 287 -30.10 16.80 -2.04
C SER A 287 -30.96 16.83 -0.75
N ALA A 288 -31.46 18.02 -0.36
CA ALA A 288 -31.97 18.39 0.98
C ALA A 288 -32.89 17.40 1.73
N HIS A 289 -33.52 16.43 1.07
CA HIS A 289 -34.36 15.41 1.70
C HIS A 289 -33.59 14.21 2.27
N ASP A 290 -32.28 14.08 2.00
CA ASP A 290 -31.48 12.94 2.46
C ASP A 290 -30.10 13.35 3.02
N ALA A 291 -30.06 14.48 3.73
CA ALA A 291 -28.85 14.95 4.41
C ALA A 291 -28.27 13.88 5.36
N SER A 292 -29.12 13.10 6.02
CA SER A 292 -28.70 11.98 6.88
C SER A 292 -27.82 10.97 6.15
N THR A 293 -28.14 10.60 4.90
CA THR A 293 -27.35 9.62 4.14
C THR A 293 -26.00 10.20 3.74
N TYR A 294 -25.93 11.47 3.34
CA TYR A 294 -24.63 12.11 3.07
C TYR A 294 -23.71 12.07 4.30
N PHE A 295 -24.24 12.39 5.49
CA PHE A 295 -23.47 12.31 6.74
C PHE A 295 -23.01 10.89 7.06
N GLN A 296 -23.88 9.88 6.84
CA GLN A 296 -23.51 8.48 7.02
C GLN A 296 -22.40 8.05 6.06
N LEU A 297 -22.44 8.49 4.80
CA LEU A 297 -21.38 8.22 3.82
C LEU A 297 -20.05 8.85 4.21
N ILE A 298 -20.05 10.11 4.65
CA ILE A 298 -18.83 10.76 5.14
C ILE A 298 -18.27 10.02 6.37
N LYS A 299 -19.13 9.66 7.32
CA LYS A 299 -18.73 8.85 8.49
C LYS A 299 -18.12 7.52 8.06
N LEU A 300 -18.73 6.83 7.10
CA LEU A 300 -18.22 5.58 6.56
C LEU A 300 -16.83 5.75 5.92
N GLY A 301 -16.59 6.82 5.17
CA GLY A 301 -15.28 7.14 4.61
C GLY A 301 -14.19 7.27 5.69
N PHE A 302 -14.51 7.89 6.83
CA PHE A 302 -13.61 7.97 7.99
C PHE A 302 -13.42 6.62 8.67
N GLU A 303 -14.48 5.83 8.85
CA GLU A 303 -14.41 4.50 9.44
C GLU A 303 -13.52 3.57 8.60
N LEU A 304 -13.66 3.59 7.28
CA LEU A 304 -12.84 2.82 6.33
C LEU A 304 -11.40 3.32 6.23
N ALA A 305 -11.06 4.38 6.98
CA ALA A 305 -9.77 5.04 7.02
C ALA A 305 -9.28 5.41 5.60
N CYS A 306 -10.16 5.84 4.70
CA CYS A 306 -9.76 6.31 3.37
C CYS A 306 -8.69 7.41 3.51
N GLU A 307 -7.67 7.38 2.64
CA GLU A 307 -6.51 8.27 2.73
C GLU A 307 -6.95 9.73 2.69
N VAL A 308 -7.96 10.03 1.89
CA VAL A 308 -8.60 11.33 1.82
C VAL A 308 -10.11 11.14 1.83
N VAL A 309 -10.82 11.97 2.58
CA VAL A 309 -12.28 12.06 2.54
C VAL A 309 -12.64 13.49 2.11
N ASP A 310 -13.42 13.59 1.04
CA ASP A 310 -13.93 14.86 0.53
C ASP A 310 -15.25 15.21 1.21
N VAL A 311 -15.28 16.35 1.89
CA VAL A 311 -16.44 16.89 2.60
C VAL A 311 -16.85 18.22 1.99
N SER A 312 -18.13 18.36 1.65
CA SER A 312 -18.68 19.56 1.03
C SER A 312 -18.75 20.73 2.03
N LEU A 313 -18.21 21.88 1.63
CA LEU A 313 -18.32 23.16 2.32
C LEU A 313 -19.73 23.77 2.26
N ASN A 314 -20.65 23.17 1.51
CA ASN A 314 -22.04 23.63 1.45
C ASN A 314 -22.82 23.32 2.75
N LEU A 315 -22.22 22.56 3.67
CA LEU A 315 -22.74 22.33 5.02
C LEU A 315 -22.50 23.55 5.93
N GLN A 316 -23.32 23.67 6.97
CA GLN A 316 -23.14 24.70 8.01
C GLN A 316 -21.91 24.39 8.88
N ASP A 317 -21.39 25.39 9.59
CA ASP A 317 -20.18 25.23 10.40
C ASP A 317 -20.40 24.24 11.56
N GLU A 318 -21.59 24.19 12.17
CA GLU A 318 -21.91 23.23 13.24
C GLU A 318 -21.94 21.79 12.72
N GLU A 319 -22.49 21.60 11.52
CA GLU A 319 -22.55 20.31 10.83
C GLU A 319 -21.15 19.81 10.47
N LEU A 320 -20.32 20.68 9.91
CA LEU A 320 -18.92 20.39 9.59
C LEU A 320 -18.14 20.06 10.85
N ALA A 321 -18.26 20.86 11.92
CA ALA A 321 -17.59 20.59 13.18
C ALA A 321 -17.93 19.18 13.70
N THR A 322 -19.22 18.83 13.71
CA THR A 322 -19.70 17.50 14.16
C THR A 322 -19.13 16.35 13.32
N LEU A 323 -19.03 16.52 11.99
CA LEU A 323 -18.45 15.51 11.11
C LEU A 323 -16.93 15.40 11.29
N LEU A 324 -16.25 16.53 11.35
CA LEU A 324 -14.79 16.59 11.44
C LEU A 324 -14.28 16.14 12.82
N GLU A 325 -15.07 16.27 13.89
CA GLU A 325 -14.79 15.66 15.20
C GLU A 325 -14.77 14.12 15.15
N LYS A 326 -15.55 13.52 14.24
CA LYS A 326 -15.61 12.06 14.06
C LYS A 326 -14.49 11.52 13.17
N ARG A 327 -13.64 12.39 12.60
CA ARG A 327 -12.59 11.97 11.69
C ARG A 327 -11.64 10.97 12.34
N SER A 328 -11.19 10.01 11.54
CA SER A 328 -10.07 9.17 11.92
C SER A 328 -8.78 9.98 11.80
N PRO A 329 -7.83 9.86 12.74
CA PRO A 329 -6.46 10.40 12.59
C PRO A 329 -5.75 9.89 11.33
N ALA A 330 -6.21 8.76 10.79
CA ALA A 330 -5.70 8.14 9.58
C ALA A 330 -6.09 8.85 8.28
N SER A 331 -7.13 9.68 8.30
CA SER A 331 -7.75 10.27 7.10
C SER A 331 -7.43 11.75 6.98
N GLN A 332 -6.97 12.15 5.80
CA GLN A 332 -6.85 13.56 5.45
C GLN A 332 -8.20 14.11 4.98
N ILE A 333 -8.43 15.40 5.23
CA ILE A 333 -9.67 16.07 4.88
C ILE A 333 -9.43 16.93 3.64
N MET A 334 -10.21 16.66 2.59
CA MET A 334 -10.40 17.59 1.50
C MET A 334 -11.73 18.32 1.72
N LEU A 335 -11.71 19.65 1.70
CA LEU A 335 -12.93 20.45 1.75
C LEU A 335 -13.24 21.00 0.36
N SER A 336 -14.45 20.71 -0.15
CA SER A 336 -14.83 21.07 -1.52
C SER A 336 -16.02 22.01 -1.60
N SER A 337 -16.00 22.94 -2.55
CA SER A 337 -17.13 23.82 -2.86
C SER A 337 -17.22 24.11 -4.35
N THR A 338 -18.44 24.30 -4.83
CA THR A 338 -18.67 24.96 -6.12
C THR A 338 -18.89 26.45 -5.86
N LEU A 339 -18.12 27.30 -6.53
CA LEU A 339 -18.24 28.76 -6.47
C LEU A 339 -19.33 29.25 -7.42
N ASP A 340 -19.82 30.46 -7.17
CA ASP A 340 -20.75 31.12 -8.09
C ASP A 340 -20.03 31.44 -9.41
N PRO A 341 -20.59 31.09 -10.58
CA PRO A 341 -20.00 31.40 -11.88
C PRO A 341 -19.64 32.88 -12.08
N SER A 342 -20.36 33.80 -11.45
CA SER A 342 -20.14 35.24 -11.53
C SER A 342 -18.92 35.74 -10.73
N GLN A 343 -18.41 34.95 -9.78
CA GLN A 343 -17.24 35.30 -8.98
C GLN A 343 -15.96 35.14 -9.78
N SER A 344 -14.98 36.02 -9.56
CA SER A 344 -13.65 35.90 -10.14
C SER A 344 -12.77 34.97 -9.29
N TRP A 345 -11.81 34.30 -9.92
CA TRP A 345 -10.87 33.48 -9.16
C TRP A 345 -10.00 34.37 -8.27
N GLY A 346 -9.97 34.08 -6.97
CA GLY A 346 -9.16 34.84 -6.01
C GLY A 346 -9.71 36.23 -5.68
N ASP A 347 -10.99 36.51 -5.98
CA ASP A 347 -11.69 37.66 -5.41
C ASP A 347 -11.98 37.48 -3.90
N ASP A 348 -12.56 38.50 -3.26
CA ASP A 348 -12.86 38.45 -1.82
C ASP A 348 -13.83 37.31 -1.46
N GLY A 349 -14.76 36.97 -2.34
CA GLY A 349 -15.71 35.87 -2.15
C GLY A 349 -15.02 34.52 -2.16
N ALA A 350 -14.23 34.23 -3.20
CA ALA A 350 -13.46 33.01 -3.32
C ALA A 350 -12.42 32.87 -2.21
N ARG A 351 -11.74 33.97 -1.83
CA ARG A 351 -10.79 34.00 -0.71
C ARG A 351 -11.48 33.77 0.63
N ALA A 352 -12.71 34.26 0.83
CA ALA A 352 -13.47 33.98 2.03
C ALA A 352 -13.82 32.48 2.16
N VAL A 353 -14.21 31.83 1.05
CA VAL A 353 -14.45 30.37 1.03
C VAL A 353 -13.17 29.59 1.34
N TYR A 354 -12.06 29.96 0.71
CA TYR A 354 -10.75 29.36 0.99
C TYR A 354 -10.34 29.54 2.46
N ALA A 355 -10.45 30.75 3.00
CA ALA A 355 -10.11 31.05 4.39
C ALA A 355 -11.01 30.29 5.37
N ARG A 356 -12.31 30.15 5.07
CA ARG A 356 -13.23 29.31 5.86
C ARG A 356 -12.75 27.86 5.91
N ALA A 357 -12.42 27.27 4.75
CA ALA A 357 -11.95 25.90 4.67
C ALA A 357 -10.62 25.69 5.42
N ALA A 358 -9.69 26.66 5.31
CA ALA A 358 -8.42 26.64 6.04
C ALA A 358 -8.63 26.68 7.56
N ARG A 359 -9.52 27.54 8.06
CA ARG A 359 -9.86 27.62 9.51
C ARG A 359 -10.47 26.33 10.05
N LEU A 360 -11.25 25.62 9.22
CA LEU A 360 -11.84 24.32 9.57
C LEU A 360 -10.82 23.17 9.54
N GLY A 361 -9.55 23.45 9.22
CA GLY A 361 -8.47 22.47 9.26
C GLY A 361 -8.39 21.56 8.04
N ALA A 362 -8.82 22.05 6.86
CA ALA A 362 -8.65 21.34 5.60
C ALA A 362 -7.17 21.00 5.34
N ASN A 363 -6.89 19.76 4.92
CA ASN A 363 -5.56 19.37 4.44
C ASN A 363 -5.36 19.76 2.97
N VAL A 364 -6.43 19.76 2.19
CA VAL A 364 -6.48 20.21 0.79
C VAL A 364 -7.83 20.91 0.56
N ILE A 365 -7.85 21.95 -0.24
CA ILE A 365 -9.08 22.67 -0.58
C ILE A 365 -9.34 22.48 -2.07
N ARG A 366 -10.57 22.09 -2.43
CA ARG A 366 -11.00 21.91 -3.82
C ARG A 366 -12.11 22.90 -4.17
N LEU A 367 -11.85 23.81 -5.10
CA LEU A 367 -12.83 24.78 -5.55
C LEU A 367 -13.13 24.59 -7.03
N GLU A 368 -14.41 24.57 -7.35
CA GLU A 368 -14.91 24.31 -8.70
C GLU A 368 -15.78 25.49 -9.18
N LYS A 369 -15.69 25.87 -10.46
CA LYS A 369 -16.54 26.94 -11.03
C LYS A 369 -16.78 26.71 -12.52
N ALA A 370 -17.92 27.17 -13.06
CA ALA A 370 -18.06 27.29 -14.52
C ALA A 370 -17.08 28.35 -15.05
N VAL A 371 -16.40 28.06 -16.16
CA VAL A 371 -15.40 28.98 -16.74
C VAL A 371 -15.85 29.37 -18.14
N ALA A 372 -15.88 30.68 -18.42
CA ALA A 372 -16.32 31.20 -19.71
C ALA A 372 -15.15 31.57 -20.64
N SER A 373 -13.95 31.81 -20.09
CA SER A 373 -12.80 32.35 -20.84
C SER A 373 -11.46 31.69 -20.51
N VAL A 374 -10.48 31.88 -21.40
CA VAL A 374 -9.09 31.48 -21.15
C VAL A 374 -8.48 32.30 -20.00
N ASP A 375 -8.81 33.60 -19.91
CA ASP A 375 -8.27 34.50 -18.89
C ASP A 375 -8.63 34.04 -17.47
N GLU A 376 -9.85 33.57 -17.24
CA GLU A 376 -10.25 33.00 -15.95
C GLU A 376 -9.39 31.78 -15.56
N ASN A 377 -8.94 30.95 -16.51
CA ASN A 377 -8.03 29.85 -16.21
C ASN A 377 -6.65 30.37 -15.74
N LEU A 378 -6.20 31.49 -16.32
CA LEU A 378 -4.94 32.13 -15.93
C LEU A 378 -5.05 32.82 -14.56
N GLU A 379 -6.20 33.44 -14.25
CA GLU A 379 -6.50 33.97 -12.91
C GLU A 379 -6.40 32.87 -11.85
N LEU A 380 -7.06 31.73 -12.09
CA LEU A 380 -6.96 30.58 -11.20
C LEU A 380 -5.52 30.14 -11.00
N ARG A 381 -4.73 30.05 -12.08
CA ARG A 381 -3.32 29.64 -11.99
C ARG A 381 -2.47 30.63 -11.17
N ARG A 382 -2.72 31.94 -11.30
CA ARG A 382 -2.05 32.96 -10.48
C ARG A 382 -2.38 32.76 -9.01
N TRP A 383 -3.66 32.57 -8.69
CA TRP A 383 -4.09 32.36 -7.31
C TRP A 383 -3.52 31.07 -6.71
N GLN A 384 -3.49 29.95 -7.45
CA GLN A 384 -2.82 28.72 -7.01
C GLN A 384 -1.32 28.93 -6.73
N THR A 385 -0.66 29.79 -7.52
CA THR A 385 0.76 30.11 -7.33
C THR A 385 0.97 30.95 -6.06
N GLU A 386 0.07 31.90 -5.77
CA GLU A 386 0.05 32.65 -4.51
C GLU A 386 -0.13 31.73 -3.30
N ILE A 387 -1.12 30.82 -3.36
CA ILE A 387 -1.37 29.86 -2.28
C ILE A 387 -0.18 28.93 -2.07
N ALA A 388 0.44 28.44 -3.15
CA ALA A 388 1.64 27.59 -3.06
C ALA A 388 2.85 28.30 -2.43
N ALA A 389 2.89 29.64 -2.47
CA ALA A 389 3.91 30.45 -1.80
C ALA A 389 3.54 30.78 -0.33
N SER A 390 2.33 30.41 0.11
CA SER A 390 1.84 30.61 1.48
C SER A 390 1.95 29.33 2.33
N ASP A 391 1.77 29.46 3.65
CA ASP A 391 1.69 28.32 4.56
C ASP A 391 0.29 27.65 4.60
N GLY A 392 -0.65 28.12 3.78
CA GLY A 392 -2.02 27.63 3.74
C GLY A 392 -2.18 26.24 3.09
N PRO A 393 -3.36 25.59 3.22
CA PRO A 393 -3.62 24.33 2.53
C PRO A 393 -3.55 24.50 1.01
N PRO A 394 -3.00 23.51 0.27
CA PRO A 394 -2.92 23.59 -1.18
C PRO A 394 -4.33 23.62 -1.82
N LEU A 395 -4.43 24.35 -2.93
CA LEU A 395 -5.67 24.58 -3.67
C LEU A 395 -5.71 23.77 -4.97
N ILE A 396 -6.68 22.86 -5.07
CA ILE A 396 -7.12 22.25 -6.33
C ILE A 396 -8.24 23.14 -6.89
N GLY A 397 -7.97 23.84 -7.98
CA GLY A 397 -8.96 24.64 -8.67
C GLY A 397 -9.34 23.99 -9.99
N LEU A 398 -10.64 23.83 -10.24
CA LEU A 398 -11.13 23.19 -11.46
C LEU A 398 -12.22 24.04 -12.09
N GLY A 399 -12.08 24.29 -13.38
CA GLY A 399 -13.13 24.86 -14.19
C GLY A 399 -14.01 23.77 -14.80
N HIS A 400 -15.28 24.07 -15.03
CA HIS A 400 -16.21 23.23 -15.80
C HIS A 400 -16.67 23.95 -17.07
N GLY A 401 -16.92 23.19 -18.14
CA GLY A 401 -17.22 23.71 -19.49
C GLY A 401 -16.10 23.46 -20.51
N ASP A 402 -16.36 23.74 -21.79
CA ASP A 402 -15.46 23.37 -22.90
C ASP A 402 -14.10 24.08 -22.82
N THR A 403 -14.09 25.36 -22.44
CA THR A 403 -12.87 26.19 -22.25
C THR A 403 -12.10 25.82 -20.98
N ALA A 404 -12.69 25.02 -20.10
CA ALA A 404 -12.13 24.74 -18.79
C ALA A 404 -11.09 23.62 -18.77
N ARG A 405 -10.89 22.89 -19.88
CA ARG A 405 -9.80 21.90 -20.02
C ARG A 405 -8.43 22.49 -19.70
N LEU A 406 -8.24 23.79 -19.91
CA LEU A 406 -7.00 24.49 -19.56
C LEU A 406 -6.75 24.52 -18.03
N SER A 407 -7.79 24.64 -17.20
CA SER A 407 -7.64 24.57 -15.73
C SER A 407 -7.08 23.22 -15.28
N LEU A 408 -7.55 22.11 -15.86
CA LEU A 408 -7.03 20.76 -15.60
C LEU A 408 -5.56 20.67 -16.00
N LEU A 409 -5.22 21.21 -17.17
CA LEU A 409 -3.85 21.24 -17.67
C LEU A 409 -2.91 22.08 -16.79
N LEU A 410 -3.39 23.16 -16.18
CA LEU A 410 -2.59 24.04 -15.33
C LEU A 410 -2.52 23.60 -13.87
N ASN A 411 -3.47 22.78 -13.43
CA ASN A 411 -3.49 22.21 -12.08
C ASN A 411 -2.36 21.19 -11.89
N SER A 412 -1.67 21.27 -10.75
CA SER A 412 -0.51 20.43 -10.44
C SER A 412 -0.74 19.41 -9.33
N LEU A 413 -1.88 19.46 -8.64
CA LEU A 413 -2.16 18.58 -7.50
C LEU A 413 -3.42 17.77 -7.75
N LEU A 414 -3.30 16.43 -7.75
CA LEU A 414 -4.41 15.48 -7.89
C LEU A 414 -5.38 15.86 -9.02
N THR A 415 -4.86 16.23 -10.19
CA THR A 415 -5.70 16.57 -11.35
C THR A 415 -6.59 15.36 -11.67
N PRO A 416 -7.92 15.52 -11.69
CA PRO A 416 -8.82 14.40 -11.96
C PRO A 416 -8.68 13.95 -13.42
N VAL A 417 -8.61 12.63 -13.62
CA VAL A 417 -8.51 11.98 -14.93
C VAL A 417 -9.54 10.85 -15.04
N ARG A 418 -10.01 10.56 -16.26
CA ARG A 418 -10.99 9.48 -16.52
C ARG A 418 -10.33 8.15 -16.87
N LEU A 419 -11.12 7.09 -16.78
CA LEU A 419 -10.75 5.76 -17.25
C LEU A 419 -10.43 5.76 -18.77
N PRO A 420 -9.37 5.05 -19.21
CA PRO A 420 -9.12 4.83 -20.63
C PRO A 420 -10.32 4.15 -21.30
N GLY A 421 -10.71 4.63 -22.48
CA GLY A 421 -11.83 4.07 -23.25
C GLY A 421 -13.23 4.37 -22.71
N ALA A 422 -13.36 5.00 -21.53
CA ALA A 422 -14.63 5.58 -21.13
C ALA A 422 -14.98 6.72 -22.08
N ALA A 423 -16.25 6.82 -22.48
CA ALA A 423 -16.76 7.97 -23.22
C ALA A 423 -16.38 9.27 -22.50
N GLU A 424 -16.28 10.39 -23.24
CA GLU A 424 -16.19 11.73 -22.66
C GLU A 424 -17.52 12.08 -21.97
N ASN A 425 -17.87 11.31 -20.94
CA ASN A 425 -19.02 11.54 -20.11
C ASN A 425 -18.59 12.48 -18.98
N ASN A 426 -19.36 13.53 -18.81
CA ASN A 426 -19.22 14.50 -17.74
C ASN A 426 -19.40 13.83 -16.37
N VAL A 427 -18.32 13.57 -15.64
CA VAL A 427 -18.43 13.47 -14.17
C VAL A 427 -18.60 14.89 -13.66
N ASP A 428 -19.73 15.19 -13.02
CA ASP A 428 -20.05 16.53 -12.49
C ASP A 428 -19.88 17.71 -13.48
N LYS A 429 -20.16 17.49 -14.79
CA LYS A 429 -20.01 18.51 -15.87
C LYS A 429 -18.55 18.87 -16.21
N VAL A 430 -17.58 18.07 -15.78
CA VAL A 430 -16.16 18.24 -16.12
C VAL A 430 -15.76 17.33 -17.26
N VAL A 431 -15.16 17.90 -18.30
CA VAL A 431 -14.58 17.14 -19.41
C VAL A 431 -13.16 16.74 -19.04
N LEU A 432 -12.98 15.47 -18.65
CA LEU A 432 -11.72 14.94 -18.12
C LEU A 432 -10.82 14.35 -19.22
N PHE A 433 -9.52 14.59 -19.08
CA PHE A 433 -8.49 13.87 -19.83
C PHE A 433 -8.32 12.44 -19.30
N THR A 434 -7.85 11.51 -20.13
CA THR A 434 -7.13 10.35 -19.59
C THR A 434 -5.78 10.78 -19.01
N ALA A 435 -5.16 9.95 -18.17
CA ALA A 435 -3.83 10.22 -17.64
C ALA A 435 -2.78 10.42 -18.75
N ASP A 436 -2.89 9.65 -19.84
CA ASP A 436 -1.99 9.74 -21.00
C ASP A 436 -2.22 11.01 -21.81
N GLU A 437 -3.48 11.38 -22.07
CA GLU A 437 -3.83 12.64 -22.76
C GLU A 437 -3.28 13.84 -21.98
N LEU A 438 -3.50 13.90 -20.67
CA LEU A 438 -3.03 15.00 -19.82
C LEU A 438 -1.50 15.13 -19.86
N ARG A 439 -0.78 14.00 -19.75
CA ARG A 439 0.69 13.97 -19.85
C ARG A 439 1.17 14.45 -21.21
N HIS A 440 0.56 13.95 -22.28
CA HIS A 440 0.92 14.31 -23.63
C HIS A 440 0.73 15.82 -23.88
N THR A 441 -0.44 16.35 -23.52
CA THR A 441 -0.76 17.78 -23.66
C THR A 441 0.14 18.65 -22.78
N SER A 442 0.47 18.22 -21.55
CA SER A 442 1.38 18.96 -20.65
C SER A 442 2.78 19.12 -21.25
N ARG A 443 3.28 18.10 -21.95
CA ARG A 443 4.56 18.18 -22.66
C ARG A 443 4.50 19.12 -23.86
N LEU A 444 3.46 19.01 -24.67
CA LEU A 444 3.27 19.91 -25.83
C LEU A 444 3.17 21.37 -25.41
N ALA A 445 2.51 21.64 -24.27
CA ALA A 445 2.38 22.97 -23.69
C ALA A 445 3.67 23.46 -22.99
N GLY A 446 4.73 22.66 -22.92
CA GLY A 446 5.98 23.01 -22.23
C GLY A 446 5.85 23.10 -20.70
N LEU A 447 4.75 22.58 -20.14
CA LEU A 447 4.49 22.55 -18.71
C LEU A 447 5.24 21.42 -18.01
N ASP A 448 5.52 20.34 -18.74
CA ASP A 448 6.39 19.25 -18.34
C ASP A 448 7.60 19.18 -19.29
N HIS A 449 8.80 19.23 -18.73
CA HIS A 449 10.02 19.05 -19.51
C HIS A 449 10.36 17.55 -19.65
N PRO A 450 10.73 17.09 -20.86
CA PRO A 450 11.14 15.71 -21.05
C PRO A 450 12.40 15.44 -20.22
N ARG A 451 12.32 14.46 -19.32
CA ARG A 451 13.47 13.96 -18.59
C ARG A 451 14.24 13.03 -19.52
N CYS A 452 15.55 13.19 -19.65
CA CYS A 452 16.39 12.27 -20.43
C CYS A 452 16.91 11.15 -19.53
N VAL A 453 16.97 9.91 -20.05
CA VAL A 453 17.45 8.69 -19.41
C VAL A 453 18.49 8.07 -20.33
N HIS A 454 19.69 7.77 -19.80
CA HIS A 454 20.74 7.09 -20.56
C HIS A 454 20.81 5.61 -20.16
N LEU A 455 20.31 4.71 -20.99
CA LEU A 455 20.44 3.29 -20.75
C LEU A 455 21.78 2.82 -21.33
N VAL A 456 22.66 2.31 -20.48
CA VAL A 456 23.95 1.76 -20.90
C VAL A 456 23.85 0.24 -20.94
N GLY A 457 24.25 -0.36 -22.06
CA GLY A 457 24.19 -1.81 -22.29
C GLY A 457 23.13 -2.25 -23.30
N THR A 458 23.34 -3.43 -23.90
CA THR A 458 22.59 -3.94 -25.08
C THR A 458 21.62 -5.10 -24.76
N THR A 459 21.10 -5.20 -23.54
CA THR A 459 20.18 -6.28 -23.18
C THR A 459 18.76 -6.03 -23.69
N ALA A 460 17.99 -7.10 -23.94
CA ALA A 460 16.56 -6.99 -24.27
C ALA A 460 15.77 -6.20 -23.20
N ALA A 461 16.20 -6.26 -21.93
CA ALA A 461 15.61 -5.51 -20.83
C ALA A 461 15.82 -3.99 -20.98
N ALA A 462 16.96 -3.53 -21.51
CA ALA A 462 17.18 -2.12 -21.81
C ALA A 462 16.23 -1.62 -22.90
N THR A 463 15.92 -2.46 -23.90
CA THR A 463 14.95 -2.14 -24.96
C THR A 463 13.51 -2.07 -24.42
N THR A 464 13.08 -3.05 -23.62
CA THR A 464 11.73 -3.08 -23.03
C THR A 464 11.52 -1.92 -22.06
N LEU A 465 12.47 -1.70 -21.14
CA LEU A 465 12.44 -0.56 -20.23
C LEU A 465 12.50 0.77 -21.00
N GLY A 466 13.35 0.85 -22.02
CA GLY A 466 13.45 2.01 -22.89
C GLY A 466 12.12 2.36 -23.55
N GLN A 467 11.41 1.38 -24.08
CA GLN A 467 10.07 1.60 -24.66
C GLN A 467 9.08 2.09 -23.60
N ARG A 468 9.04 1.46 -22.42
CA ARG A 468 8.16 1.90 -21.32
C ARG A 468 8.46 3.34 -20.88
N LEU A 469 9.73 3.74 -20.87
CA LEU A 469 10.15 5.09 -20.53
C LEU A 469 9.81 6.09 -21.65
N LEU A 470 9.92 5.69 -22.92
CA LEU A 470 9.43 6.49 -24.06
C LEU A 470 7.91 6.69 -24.00
N ASP A 471 7.15 5.65 -23.65
CA ASP A 471 5.70 5.74 -23.46
C ASP A 471 5.37 6.67 -22.26
N ALA A 472 6.17 6.60 -21.20
CA ALA A 472 6.16 7.55 -20.08
C ALA A 472 6.76 8.93 -20.44
N GLY A 473 7.11 9.15 -21.72
CA GLY A 473 7.71 10.32 -22.37
C GLY A 473 8.93 10.91 -21.72
N PHE A 474 9.81 10.02 -21.33
CA PHE A 474 11.22 10.31 -21.20
C PHE A 474 11.86 10.35 -22.59
N ARG A 475 12.96 11.10 -22.71
CA ARG A 475 13.91 10.88 -23.80
C ARG A 475 14.82 9.73 -23.38
N VAL A 476 15.01 8.74 -24.23
CA VAL A 476 15.81 7.56 -23.91
C VAL A 476 16.94 7.45 -24.90
N ASP A 477 18.17 7.52 -24.39
CA ASP A 477 19.38 7.27 -25.17
C ASP A 477 19.95 5.91 -24.76
N ILE A 478 20.07 4.98 -25.70
CA ILE A 478 20.64 3.65 -25.45
C ILE A 478 22.06 3.60 -26.04
N THR A 479 23.08 3.40 -25.21
CA THR A 479 24.48 3.30 -25.66
C THR A 479 25.09 1.94 -25.32
N GLN A 480 25.90 1.39 -26.23
CA GLN A 480 26.56 0.09 -26.02
C GLN A 480 27.77 0.19 -25.09
N THR A 481 28.50 1.30 -25.16
CA THR A 481 29.62 1.62 -24.28
C THR A 481 29.18 2.65 -23.24
N PRO A 482 29.61 2.53 -21.97
CA PRO A 482 29.40 3.58 -20.99
C PRO A 482 30.10 4.84 -21.49
N PRO A 483 29.41 5.97 -21.72
CA PRO A 483 30.09 7.25 -21.81
C PRO A 483 30.90 7.48 -20.54
N LEU A 484 32.00 8.25 -20.60
CA LEU A 484 32.67 8.68 -19.38
C LEU A 484 31.62 9.39 -18.52
N LEU A 485 31.47 8.99 -17.26
CA LEU A 485 30.48 9.58 -16.36
C LEU A 485 30.61 11.11 -16.30
N THR A 486 31.83 11.62 -16.44
CA THR A 486 32.11 13.06 -16.59
C THR A 486 31.38 13.70 -17.76
N ASP A 487 31.31 13.04 -18.92
CA ASP A 487 30.69 13.57 -20.15
C ASP A 487 29.16 13.58 -20.04
N VAL A 488 28.59 12.57 -19.37
CA VAL A 488 27.16 12.53 -19.02
C VAL A 488 26.81 13.68 -18.08
N PHE A 489 27.64 13.92 -17.06
CA PHE A 489 27.39 14.94 -16.05
C PHE A 489 27.78 16.36 -16.48
N SER A 490 28.57 16.54 -17.55
CA SER A 490 28.97 17.84 -18.09
C SER A 490 28.07 18.36 -19.22
N HIS A 491 26.97 17.68 -19.54
CA HIS A 491 26.11 18.07 -20.65
C HIS A 491 25.45 19.46 -20.42
N PRO A 492 25.51 20.40 -21.38
CA PRO A 492 25.04 21.78 -21.21
C PRO A 492 23.52 21.92 -20.94
N ASP A 493 22.73 20.91 -21.36
CA ASP A 493 21.29 20.79 -21.07
C ASP A 493 20.95 20.18 -19.69
N SER A 494 21.93 20.13 -18.77
CA SER A 494 21.81 19.64 -17.38
C SER A 494 20.71 20.30 -16.52
N ARG A 495 19.95 21.26 -17.09
CA ARG A 495 18.80 21.94 -16.48
C ARG A 495 17.58 21.04 -16.23
N ALA A 496 17.47 19.83 -16.82
CA ALA A 496 16.27 18.99 -16.73
C ALA A 496 16.51 17.46 -16.62
N VAL A 497 17.74 17.00 -16.37
CA VAL A 497 18.13 15.62 -16.69
C VAL A 497 18.21 14.70 -15.46
N VAL A 498 17.44 13.61 -15.48
CA VAL A 498 17.66 12.45 -14.59
C VAL A 498 18.61 11.51 -15.32
N HIS A 499 19.92 11.70 -15.17
CA HIS A 499 20.88 10.76 -15.76
C HIS A 499 20.81 9.43 -15.00
N LEU A 500 19.95 8.52 -15.47
CA LEU A 500 20.07 7.09 -15.18
C LEU A 500 21.26 6.58 -16.00
N ALA A 501 22.08 5.71 -15.41
CA ALA A 501 23.01 4.85 -16.15
C ALA A 501 22.86 3.44 -15.61
N LEU A 502 22.37 2.50 -16.44
CA LEU A 502 22.44 1.08 -16.13
C LEU A 502 23.88 0.63 -16.38
N ILE A 503 24.72 0.50 -15.37
CA ILE A 503 26.13 0.10 -15.60
C ILE A 503 26.24 -1.41 -15.40
N PRO A 504 26.24 -2.25 -16.46
CA PRO A 504 26.73 -3.61 -16.34
C PRO A 504 28.24 -3.51 -16.12
N GLN A 505 28.68 -3.42 -14.87
CA GLN A 505 30.11 -3.40 -14.55
C GLN A 505 30.69 -4.76 -14.99
N PRO A 506 31.63 -4.81 -15.96
CA PRO A 506 32.46 -5.99 -16.12
C PRO A 506 33.27 -6.21 -14.84
N SER A 507 33.70 -7.44 -14.61
CA SER A 507 34.48 -7.88 -13.44
C SER A 507 35.82 -7.15 -13.21
N SER A 508 36.15 -6.13 -14.01
CA SER A 508 37.42 -5.40 -14.00
C SER A 508 37.32 -3.88 -14.35
N GLY A 509 36.13 -3.27 -14.28
CA GLY A 509 35.95 -1.84 -14.62
C GLY A 509 36.44 -0.84 -13.54
N PRO A 510 36.78 0.41 -13.90
CA PRO A 510 37.24 1.42 -12.94
C PRO A 510 36.11 1.81 -11.96
N PRO A 511 36.45 2.16 -10.70
CA PRO A 511 35.48 2.52 -9.68
C PRO A 511 34.69 3.77 -10.10
N VAL A 512 33.39 3.80 -9.75
CA VAL A 512 32.55 4.99 -9.88
C VAL A 512 33.24 6.15 -9.16
N PRO A 513 33.44 7.32 -9.79
CA PRO A 513 34.08 8.47 -9.15
C PRO A 513 33.37 8.83 -7.84
N LYS A 514 34.11 9.38 -6.86
CA LYS A 514 33.58 9.87 -5.57
C LYS A 514 32.61 11.04 -5.81
N LEU A 515 31.40 10.71 -6.24
CA LEU A 515 30.25 11.60 -6.20
C LEU A 515 29.87 11.78 -4.72
N SER A 516 29.28 12.92 -4.37
CA SER A 516 28.58 13.12 -3.09
C SER A 516 27.32 12.24 -3.08
N LEU A 517 27.56 10.94 -2.95
CA LEU A 517 26.58 9.86 -2.99
C LEU A 517 25.93 9.72 -1.61
N LEU A 518 24.60 9.80 -1.57
CA LEU A 518 23.84 9.14 -0.51
C LEU A 518 23.76 7.66 -0.87
N ALA A 519 24.87 6.94 -0.72
CA ALA A 519 24.91 5.51 -0.94
C ALA A 519 24.17 4.82 0.22
N ARG A 520 23.06 4.13 -0.09
CA ARG A 520 22.41 3.22 0.87
C ARG A 520 23.14 1.87 0.83
N ASN A 521 24.30 1.80 1.47
CA ASN A 521 25.00 0.55 1.85
C ASN A 521 25.31 -0.48 0.74
N ALA A 522 25.43 -0.10 -0.53
CA ALA A 522 25.82 -1.04 -1.61
C ALA A 522 27.26 -0.81 -2.09
N THR A 523 28.01 -1.89 -2.33
CA THR A 523 29.34 -1.84 -2.97
C THR A 523 29.29 -1.94 -4.49
N ARG A 524 28.12 -2.26 -5.05
CA ARG A 524 27.86 -2.33 -6.49
C ARG A 524 26.50 -1.71 -6.77
N HIS A 525 26.46 -0.83 -7.77
CA HIS A 525 25.28 -0.06 -8.15
C HIS A 525 25.02 -0.28 -9.64
N ASP A 526 23.81 -0.72 -9.96
CA ASP A 526 23.31 -0.85 -11.32
C ASP A 526 22.43 0.35 -11.71
N VAL A 527 22.10 1.23 -10.77
CA VAL A 527 21.39 2.49 -11.01
C VAL A 527 22.06 3.65 -10.29
N VAL A 528 22.26 4.76 -10.99
CA VAL A 528 22.59 6.08 -10.42
C VAL A 528 21.50 7.06 -10.82
N LEU A 529 20.99 7.84 -9.87
CA LEU A 529 19.98 8.87 -10.04
C LEU A 529 20.56 10.22 -9.61
N CYS A 530 20.33 11.26 -10.40
CA CYS A 530 20.58 12.63 -9.97
C CYS A 530 19.30 13.22 -9.39
N LEU A 531 19.28 13.45 -8.07
CA LEU A 531 18.21 14.15 -7.37
C LEU A 531 18.57 15.63 -7.22
N ARG A 532 17.81 16.51 -7.85
CA ARG A 532 17.92 17.95 -7.55
C ARG A 532 17.24 18.26 -6.22
N ARG A 533 17.86 19.11 -5.41
CA ARG A 533 17.13 19.78 -4.31
C ARG A 533 16.13 20.74 -4.95
N SER A 534 14.85 20.48 -4.75
CA SER A 534 13.79 21.43 -5.07
C SER A 534 13.96 22.64 -4.16
N SER A 535 14.57 23.72 -4.67
CA SER A 535 14.27 25.05 -4.19
C SER A 535 12.86 25.34 -4.67
N ALA A 536 11.86 25.20 -3.78
CA ALA A 536 10.61 25.89 -3.97
C ALA A 536 10.94 27.38 -4.24
N ALA A 537 10.39 27.91 -5.32
CA ALA A 537 10.70 29.19 -5.96
C ALA A 537 11.74 29.15 -7.09
N LEU A 538 11.29 29.64 -8.24
CA LEU A 538 12.06 30.19 -9.37
C LEU A 538 12.99 31.33 -8.89
N SER A 539 13.96 31.01 -8.03
CA SER A 539 14.97 31.97 -7.60
C SER A 539 16.13 31.98 -8.58
N SER A 540 16.58 33.18 -8.94
CA SER A 540 17.68 33.49 -9.87
C SER A 540 19.08 33.20 -9.31
N ARG A 541 19.20 32.35 -8.27
CA ARG A 541 20.50 31.99 -7.69
C ARG A 541 21.15 30.81 -8.42
N PRO A 542 22.50 30.73 -8.46
CA PRO A 542 23.20 29.59 -9.04
C PRO A 542 22.79 28.32 -8.30
N GLN A 543 22.30 27.33 -9.06
CA GLN A 543 21.75 26.07 -8.56
C GLN A 543 22.80 25.28 -7.75
N GLU A 544 22.44 24.80 -6.55
CA GLU A 544 23.24 23.83 -5.80
C GLU A 544 23.40 22.54 -6.61
N ALA A 545 24.58 21.89 -6.50
CA ALA A 545 24.87 20.61 -7.14
C ALA A 545 23.83 19.54 -6.74
N GLY A 546 23.37 18.75 -7.73
CA GLY A 546 22.45 17.64 -7.49
C GLY A 546 23.03 16.59 -6.54
N VAL A 547 22.17 15.96 -5.74
CA VAL A 547 22.51 14.82 -4.88
C VAL A 547 22.38 13.55 -5.70
N TYR A 548 23.42 12.73 -5.76
CA TYR A 548 23.35 11.45 -6.46
C TYR A 548 22.92 10.34 -5.51
N VAL A 549 21.91 9.57 -5.92
CA VAL A 549 21.45 8.37 -5.21
C VAL A 549 21.73 7.18 -6.10
N ALA A 550 22.36 6.15 -5.55
CA ALA A 550 22.61 4.93 -6.27
C ALA A 550 21.91 3.76 -5.56
N GLU A 551 21.29 2.88 -6.34
CA GLU A 551 20.53 1.74 -5.84
C GLU A 551 21.02 0.42 -6.47
N ASN A 552 20.78 -0.68 -5.75
CA ASN A 552 20.99 -2.04 -6.22
C ASN A 552 19.65 -2.70 -6.54
N THR A 553 19.28 -2.73 -7.83
CA THR A 553 17.93 -3.19 -8.22
C THR A 553 17.79 -4.71 -8.23
N LEU A 554 18.89 -5.45 -8.41
CA LEU A 554 18.86 -6.91 -8.30
C LEU A 554 18.53 -7.33 -6.86
N ALA A 555 19.20 -6.75 -5.87
CA ALA A 555 18.96 -7.06 -4.48
C ALA A 555 17.51 -6.75 -4.07
N LEU A 556 17.00 -5.59 -4.49
CA LEU A 556 15.60 -5.20 -4.25
C LEU A 556 14.60 -6.12 -4.96
N ALA A 557 14.86 -6.49 -6.22
CA ALA A 557 13.99 -7.40 -6.97
C ALA A 557 13.93 -8.79 -6.33
N VAL A 558 15.08 -9.36 -5.96
CA VAL A 558 15.14 -10.66 -5.25
C VAL A 558 14.39 -10.58 -3.91
N SER A 559 14.65 -9.55 -3.10
CA SER A 559 13.93 -9.37 -1.83
C SER A 559 12.42 -9.24 -2.06
N HIS A 560 11.98 -8.46 -3.05
CA HIS A 560 10.57 -8.28 -3.30
C HIS A 560 9.91 -9.55 -3.84
N LEU A 561 10.56 -10.32 -4.72
CA LEU A 561 10.06 -11.62 -5.15
C LEU A 561 9.85 -12.57 -3.98
N VAL A 562 10.83 -12.66 -3.07
CA VAL A 562 10.68 -13.46 -1.85
C VAL A 562 9.47 -12.98 -1.06
N VAL A 563 9.35 -11.69 -0.77
CA VAL A 563 8.20 -11.16 -0.01
C VAL A 563 6.85 -11.37 -0.72
N LYS A 564 6.83 -11.24 -2.04
CA LYS A 564 5.64 -11.37 -2.91
C LYS A 564 5.10 -12.80 -2.92
N HIS A 565 5.99 -13.79 -2.89
CA HIS A 565 5.66 -15.19 -3.13
C HIS A 565 5.73 -16.06 -1.86
N LEU A 566 6.46 -15.64 -0.83
CA LEU A 566 6.59 -16.40 0.41
C LEU A 566 5.25 -16.47 1.16
N SER A 567 4.89 -17.68 1.59
CA SER A 567 3.67 -17.89 2.36
C SER A 567 3.75 -17.22 3.74
N PRO A 568 2.63 -16.75 4.32
CA PRO A 568 2.66 -16.12 5.64
C PRO A 568 3.07 -17.06 6.78
N VAL A 569 2.91 -18.39 6.62
CA VAL A 569 3.43 -19.39 7.57
C VAL A 569 4.96 -19.34 7.63
N ASN A 570 5.59 -18.95 6.53
CA ASN A 570 7.03 -18.78 6.40
C ASN A 570 7.47 -17.32 6.55
N ALA A 571 6.65 -16.46 7.15
CA ALA A 571 6.97 -15.04 7.32
C ALA A 571 8.38 -14.88 7.89
N ILE A 572 9.18 -14.01 7.26
CA ILE A 572 10.59 -13.87 7.60
C ILE A 572 10.71 -13.36 9.03
N SER A 573 11.54 -14.06 9.81
CA SER A 573 11.82 -13.74 11.19
C SER A 573 13.31 -13.71 11.44
N THR A 574 13.70 -13.28 12.65
CA THR A 574 15.08 -13.39 13.12
C THR A 574 15.56 -14.83 13.25
N ARG A 575 14.72 -15.85 12.99
CA ARG A 575 15.06 -17.28 12.95
C ARG A 575 15.18 -17.85 11.54
N SER A 576 14.72 -17.13 10.53
CA SER A 576 14.75 -17.57 9.13
C SER A 576 16.18 -17.79 8.65
N THR A 577 16.33 -18.75 7.74
CA THR A 577 17.62 -19.12 7.14
C THR A 577 17.52 -19.11 5.61
N ALA A 578 18.64 -18.84 4.96
CA ALA A 578 18.75 -18.82 3.51
C ALA A 578 19.87 -19.74 3.01
N ILE A 579 19.72 -20.29 1.81
CA ILE A 579 20.78 -21.00 1.10
C ILE A 579 21.07 -20.28 -0.21
N LEU A 580 22.35 -20.07 -0.52
CA LEU A 580 22.85 -19.56 -1.80
C LEU A 580 23.55 -20.70 -2.54
N LEU A 581 23.09 -21.04 -3.74
CA LEU A 581 23.61 -22.12 -4.60
C LEU A 581 24.26 -21.55 -5.87
N GLY A 582 25.24 -22.27 -6.43
CA GLY A 582 25.90 -21.89 -7.69
C GLY A 582 26.93 -20.77 -7.54
N VAL A 583 27.52 -20.62 -6.35
CA VAL A 583 28.56 -19.63 -6.07
C VAL A 583 29.96 -19.91 -6.70
N PRO A 584 30.35 -21.14 -7.14
CA PRO A 584 31.73 -21.40 -7.61
C PRO A 584 32.06 -20.96 -9.03
N THR A 585 31.08 -20.76 -9.92
CA THR A 585 31.31 -20.71 -11.39
C THR A 585 31.13 -19.33 -12.01
N LEU A 586 30.84 -18.31 -11.21
CA LEU A 586 30.35 -17.03 -11.70
C LEU A 586 31.31 -15.88 -11.37
N SER A 587 31.22 -14.80 -12.16
CA SER A 587 32.01 -13.60 -11.95
C SER A 587 31.88 -13.14 -10.49
N ALA A 588 32.98 -12.75 -9.85
CA ALA A 588 33.03 -12.39 -8.41
C ALA A 588 32.11 -11.22 -7.98
N GLY A 589 31.20 -10.74 -8.83
CA GLY A 589 30.38 -9.53 -8.65
C GLY A 589 28.96 -9.73 -8.12
N ILE A 590 28.29 -10.88 -8.32
CA ILE A 590 26.85 -11.03 -7.98
C ILE A 590 26.59 -11.43 -6.51
N VAL A 591 27.54 -12.14 -5.89
CA VAL A 591 27.42 -12.66 -4.52
C VAL A 591 27.14 -11.57 -3.47
N PRO A 592 27.83 -10.40 -3.48
CA PRO A 592 27.49 -9.31 -2.57
C PRO A 592 26.05 -8.82 -2.73
N GLU A 593 25.49 -8.84 -3.94
CA GLU A 593 24.13 -8.37 -4.24
C GLU A 593 23.09 -9.34 -3.68
N LEU A 594 23.32 -10.65 -3.78
CA LEU A 594 22.45 -11.67 -3.21
C LEU A 594 22.51 -11.66 -1.67
N LEU A 595 23.70 -11.49 -1.10
CA LEU A 595 23.85 -11.32 0.35
C LEU A 595 23.12 -10.07 0.83
N ALA A 596 23.22 -8.95 0.10
CA ALA A 596 22.46 -7.74 0.39
C ALA A 596 20.94 -7.99 0.31
N ALA A 597 20.47 -8.75 -0.69
CA ALA A 597 19.04 -9.12 -0.82
C ALA A 597 18.53 -9.90 0.39
N VAL A 598 19.29 -10.93 0.81
CA VAL A 598 18.97 -11.77 1.98
C VAL A 598 19.05 -10.95 3.27
N HIS A 599 19.98 -10.00 3.34
CA HIS A 599 20.09 -9.10 4.49
C HIS A 599 18.98 -8.06 4.56
N HIS A 600 18.53 -7.52 3.42
CA HIS A 600 17.35 -6.64 3.33
C HIS A 600 16.08 -7.36 3.79
N LEU A 601 16.01 -8.67 3.58
CA LEU A 601 14.94 -9.50 4.11
C LEU A 601 15.01 -9.68 5.64
N GLY A 602 16.11 -9.31 6.29
CA GLY A 602 16.34 -9.51 7.72
C GLY A 602 16.91 -10.89 8.08
N ILE A 603 17.26 -11.70 7.08
CA ILE A 603 17.89 -13.01 7.28
C ILE A 603 19.37 -12.79 7.58
N ARG A 604 19.86 -13.49 8.61
CA ARG A 604 21.23 -13.39 9.15
C ARG A 604 21.85 -14.77 9.39
N ARG A 605 21.30 -15.82 8.78
CA ARG A 605 21.83 -17.19 8.85
C ARG A 605 21.78 -17.78 7.45
N ILE A 606 22.93 -17.90 6.83
CA ILE A 606 23.03 -18.13 5.40
C ILE A 606 24.01 -19.28 5.19
N ALA A 607 23.63 -20.28 4.38
CA ALA A 607 24.59 -21.25 3.86
C ALA A 607 24.95 -20.86 2.43
N ALA A 608 26.24 -20.73 2.15
CA ALA A 608 26.75 -20.54 0.80
C ALA A 608 27.35 -21.87 0.30
N VAL A 609 26.76 -22.44 -0.74
CA VAL A 609 27.13 -23.75 -1.27
C VAL A 609 28.05 -23.58 -2.47
N GLY A 610 29.20 -24.26 -2.43
CA GLY A 610 30.18 -24.28 -3.50
C GLY A 610 30.97 -22.98 -3.67
N CYS A 611 31.01 -22.06 -2.69
CA CYS A 611 31.78 -20.82 -2.85
C CYS A 611 33.31 -21.07 -2.90
N SER A 612 34.03 -20.42 -3.81
CA SER A 612 35.51 -20.49 -3.82
C SER A 612 36.13 -19.74 -2.62
N SER A 613 37.29 -20.18 -2.16
CA SER A 613 38.02 -19.55 -1.05
C SER A 613 38.29 -18.06 -1.30
N ASP A 614 38.63 -17.71 -2.55
CA ASP A 614 38.93 -16.33 -2.96
C ASP A 614 37.71 -15.41 -2.91
N ALA A 615 36.52 -15.91 -3.28
CA ALA A 615 35.28 -15.14 -3.22
C ALA A 615 34.90 -14.83 -1.76
N LEU A 616 35.12 -15.78 -0.85
CA LEU A 616 34.92 -15.59 0.59
C LEU A 616 35.92 -14.62 1.21
N GLU A 617 37.20 -14.68 0.81
CA GLU A 617 38.20 -13.74 1.29
C GLU A 617 37.89 -12.30 0.88
N ARG A 618 37.39 -12.06 -0.34
CA ARG A 618 36.97 -10.71 -0.78
C ARG A 618 35.78 -10.18 0.01
N LEU A 619 34.92 -11.06 0.53
CA LEU A 619 33.78 -10.72 1.38
C LEU A 619 34.17 -10.49 2.85
N ARG A 620 35.40 -10.81 3.27
CA ARG A 620 35.90 -10.57 4.65
C ARG A 620 35.91 -9.12 5.10
N ASN A 621 35.84 -8.18 4.15
CA ASN A 621 35.77 -6.75 4.44
C ASN A 621 34.37 -6.29 4.90
N PHE A 622 33.36 -7.17 4.90
CA PHE A 622 32.04 -6.88 5.41
C PHE A 622 31.80 -7.60 6.75
N GLU A 623 31.12 -6.95 7.70
CA GLU A 623 30.63 -7.58 8.95
C GLU A 623 29.68 -8.78 8.72
N VAL A 624 29.28 -9.00 7.46
CA VAL A 624 28.34 -10.01 6.98
C VAL A 624 28.84 -11.45 7.19
N LEU A 625 30.15 -11.72 7.27
CA LEU A 625 30.64 -13.11 7.39
C LEU A 625 30.28 -13.83 8.68
N ARG A 626 29.94 -13.13 9.77
CA ARG A 626 29.43 -13.78 11.01
C ARG A 626 28.06 -14.44 10.82
N THR A 627 27.44 -14.25 9.65
CA THR A 627 26.10 -14.73 9.31
C THR A 627 26.10 -15.82 8.24
N VAL A 628 27.27 -16.26 7.77
CA VAL A 628 27.42 -17.15 6.61
C VAL A 628 28.27 -18.38 6.96
N VAL A 629 27.71 -19.57 6.75
CA VAL A 629 28.44 -20.85 6.73
C VAL A 629 28.69 -21.29 5.29
N VAL A 630 29.82 -21.93 5.02
CA VAL A 630 30.21 -22.39 3.68
C VAL A 630 30.19 -23.90 3.65
N THR A 631 29.53 -24.48 2.66
CA THR A 631 29.47 -25.94 2.48
C THR A 631 29.84 -26.34 1.07
N ALA A 632 30.31 -27.58 0.90
CA ALA A 632 30.69 -28.09 -0.42
C ALA A 632 29.47 -28.50 -1.24
N SER A 633 28.40 -28.95 -0.57
CA SER A 633 27.18 -29.44 -1.19
C SER A 633 25.91 -28.90 -0.52
N LEU A 634 24.78 -29.04 -1.22
CA LEU A 634 23.45 -28.68 -0.70
C LEU A 634 23.01 -29.63 0.43
N ASP A 635 23.44 -30.90 0.39
CA ASP A 635 23.17 -31.89 1.45
C ASP A 635 23.82 -31.49 2.78
N GLU A 636 25.00 -30.87 2.73
CA GLU A 636 25.73 -30.38 3.92
C GLU A 636 25.19 -29.05 4.45
N ALA A 637 24.46 -28.29 3.63
CA ALA A 637 24.02 -26.93 3.98
C ALA A 637 23.04 -26.91 5.17
N VAL A 638 22.08 -27.84 5.22
CA VAL A 638 21.09 -27.90 6.29
C VAL A 638 21.71 -28.32 7.63
N PRO A 639 22.53 -29.40 7.71
CA PRO A 639 23.31 -29.71 8.90
C PRO A 639 24.17 -28.53 9.36
N ALA A 640 24.89 -27.87 8.45
CA ALA A 640 25.77 -26.76 8.81
C ALA A 640 25.01 -25.55 9.40
N LEU A 641 23.85 -25.19 8.84
CA LEU A 641 22.99 -24.15 9.40
C LEU A 641 22.48 -24.48 10.80
N ARG A 642 22.19 -25.76 11.06
CA ARG A 642 21.76 -26.24 12.37
C ARG A 642 22.91 -26.22 13.37
N ASP A 643 24.09 -26.67 12.97
CA ASP A 643 25.23 -26.80 13.86
C ASP A 643 25.83 -25.44 14.23
N GLU A 644 25.92 -24.52 13.27
CA GLU A 644 26.52 -23.20 13.49
C GLU A 644 25.55 -22.20 14.14
N PHE A 645 24.25 -22.28 13.81
CA PHE A 645 23.27 -21.27 14.24
C PHE A 645 22.06 -21.80 15.01
N GLY A 646 22.02 -23.10 15.33
CA GLY A 646 20.88 -23.74 16.01
C GLY A 646 19.57 -23.69 15.21
N ALA A 647 19.67 -23.57 13.88
CA ALA A 647 18.55 -23.25 13.01
C ALA A 647 17.87 -24.47 12.37
N GLY A 648 16.60 -24.30 11.98
CA GLY A 648 15.78 -25.32 11.31
C GLY A 648 15.91 -25.30 9.77
N SER A 649 14.91 -25.86 9.08
CA SER A 649 14.86 -25.92 7.62
C SER A 649 14.92 -24.51 6.97
N PRO A 650 15.59 -24.37 5.81
CA PRO A 650 15.68 -23.11 5.08
C PRO A 650 14.31 -22.53 4.74
N THR A 651 14.23 -21.20 4.78
CA THR A 651 13.03 -20.44 4.37
C THR A 651 13.15 -19.95 2.93
N VAL A 652 14.39 -19.67 2.49
CA VAL A 652 14.70 -19.11 1.17
C VAL A 652 15.89 -19.85 0.56
N ILE A 653 15.79 -20.22 -0.70
CA ILE A 653 16.90 -20.75 -1.49
C ILE A 653 17.05 -19.85 -2.70
N ILE A 654 18.27 -19.37 -2.96
CA ILE A 654 18.59 -18.60 -4.17
C ILE A 654 19.63 -19.42 -4.92
N SER A 655 19.32 -19.83 -6.15
CA SER A 655 20.23 -20.61 -6.99
C SER A 655 20.66 -19.81 -8.20
N CYS A 656 21.96 -19.78 -8.45
CA CYS A 656 22.58 -19.21 -9.64
C CYS A 656 23.10 -20.28 -10.61
N ASP A 657 22.76 -21.54 -10.38
CA ASP A 657 23.13 -22.64 -11.26
C ASP A 657 22.46 -22.50 -12.64
N ALA A 658 22.92 -23.26 -13.62
CA ALA A 658 22.34 -23.25 -14.96
C ALA A 658 20.92 -23.83 -14.98
N ASP A 659 20.68 -24.83 -14.13
CA ASP A 659 19.39 -25.51 -13.98
C ASP A 659 18.86 -25.29 -12.55
N PRO A 660 17.53 -25.28 -12.35
CA PRO A 660 16.95 -25.19 -11.02
C PRO A 660 17.44 -26.35 -10.14
N PRO A 661 17.69 -26.11 -8.84
CA PRO A 661 18.27 -27.13 -7.99
C PRO A 661 17.24 -28.22 -7.69
N ASP A 662 17.68 -29.47 -7.83
CA ASP A 662 16.98 -30.62 -7.27
C ASP A 662 17.17 -30.59 -5.74
N LEU A 663 16.07 -30.45 -5.01
CA LEU A 663 16.13 -30.35 -3.55
C LEU A 663 16.35 -31.74 -2.94
N PRO A 664 17.32 -31.90 -2.02
CA PRO A 664 17.54 -33.17 -1.37
C PRO A 664 16.33 -33.59 -0.51
N PRO A 665 16.19 -34.88 -0.17
CA PRO A 665 15.02 -35.40 0.57
C PRO A 665 14.70 -34.66 1.87
N VAL A 666 15.73 -34.17 2.56
CA VAL A 666 15.61 -33.36 3.80
C VAL A 666 14.82 -32.08 3.56
N LEU A 667 14.89 -31.49 2.36
CA LEU A 667 14.18 -30.28 1.97
C LEU A 667 12.85 -30.59 1.27
N ALA A 668 12.77 -31.66 0.47
CA ALA A 668 11.55 -32.10 -0.19
C ALA A 668 10.42 -32.48 0.79
N HIS A 669 10.78 -32.91 2.01
CA HIS A 669 9.83 -33.25 3.07
C HIS A 669 9.80 -32.23 4.22
N ALA A 670 10.22 -30.99 3.97
CA ALA A 670 10.18 -29.95 4.99
C ALA A 670 8.74 -29.71 5.48
N VAL A 671 8.58 -29.55 6.79
CA VAL A 671 7.27 -29.29 7.44
C VAL A 671 6.66 -27.96 6.97
N ALA A 672 7.51 -26.99 6.61
CA ALA A 672 7.12 -25.68 6.13
C ALA A 672 8.02 -25.29 4.93
N PRO A 673 7.72 -25.79 3.72
CA PRO A 673 8.54 -25.56 2.54
C PRO A 673 8.49 -24.09 2.13
N GLY A 674 9.65 -23.53 1.79
CA GLY A 674 9.86 -22.11 1.54
C GLY A 674 9.74 -21.72 0.06
N ILE A 675 10.62 -20.80 -0.35
CA ILE A 675 10.71 -20.33 -1.74
C ILE A 675 12.09 -20.61 -2.33
N VAL A 676 12.13 -20.98 -3.60
CA VAL A 676 13.34 -21.09 -4.43
C VAL A 676 13.31 -20.00 -5.50
N VAL A 677 14.31 -19.12 -5.51
CA VAL A 677 14.51 -18.09 -6.56
C VAL A 677 15.67 -18.54 -7.44
N HIS A 678 15.41 -18.73 -8.73
CA HIS A 678 16.40 -19.24 -9.68
C HIS A 678 16.87 -18.17 -10.67
N LEU A 679 18.19 -18.00 -10.75
CA LEU A 679 18.91 -16.86 -11.34
C LEU A 679 20.08 -17.33 -12.22
N PRO A 680 19.85 -17.97 -13.38
CA PRO A 680 20.92 -18.40 -14.26
C PRO A 680 21.66 -17.19 -14.85
N GLU A 681 22.96 -17.05 -14.56
CA GLU A 681 23.80 -16.00 -15.13
C GLU A 681 24.17 -16.39 -16.58
N ALA A 682 23.37 -15.91 -17.55
CA ALA A 682 23.69 -15.88 -18.97
C ALA A 682 24.04 -17.22 -19.66
N ARG A 683 23.02 -18.03 -19.94
CA ARG A 683 22.89 -18.79 -21.19
C ARG A 683 21.40 -19.09 -21.40
N LEU A 684 20.88 -18.79 -22.60
CA LEU A 684 19.62 -19.41 -23.04
C LEU A 684 19.74 -20.92 -22.84
N PRO A 685 18.69 -21.60 -22.36
CA PRO A 685 18.73 -23.03 -22.09
C PRO A 685 19.32 -23.77 -23.29
N SER A 686 20.30 -24.64 -23.03
CA SER A 686 20.72 -25.64 -24.01
C SER A 686 19.50 -26.46 -24.43
N SER A 687 19.50 -27.02 -25.63
CA SER A 687 18.36 -27.67 -26.29
C SER A 687 17.79 -28.94 -25.60
N GLY A 688 18.07 -29.13 -24.31
CA GLY A 688 17.50 -30.16 -23.45
C GLY A 688 17.25 -29.70 -21.99
N ALA A 689 17.45 -28.43 -21.65
CA ALA A 689 17.14 -27.93 -20.30
C ALA A 689 15.62 -27.89 -20.10
N ARG A 690 15.16 -28.34 -18.93
CA ARG A 690 13.77 -28.15 -18.50
C ARG A 690 13.50 -26.65 -18.55
N GLN A 691 12.67 -26.19 -19.50
CA GLN A 691 12.21 -24.81 -19.50
C GLN A 691 11.66 -24.50 -18.10
N VAL A 692 12.35 -23.66 -17.35
CA VAL A 692 11.73 -23.03 -16.18
C VAL A 692 10.68 -22.09 -16.75
N GLU A 693 9.46 -22.59 -16.80
CA GLU A 693 8.31 -21.95 -17.45
C GLU A 693 8.00 -20.58 -16.84
N ASN A 694 7.33 -19.74 -17.64
CA ASN A 694 7.07 -18.32 -17.39
C ASN A 694 6.25 -18.00 -16.12
N GLN A 695 5.86 -18.96 -15.29
CA GLN A 695 5.02 -18.75 -14.10
C GLN A 695 5.56 -19.48 -12.87
N PRO A 696 5.43 -18.88 -11.66
CA PRO A 696 5.77 -19.55 -10.40
C PRO A 696 5.02 -20.87 -10.24
N ARG A 697 5.71 -21.91 -9.75
CA ARG A 697 5.12 -23.25 -9.55
C ARG A 697 5.56 -23.89 -8.25
N THR A 698 4.70 -24.72 -7.70
CA THR A 698 4.98 -25.48 -6.48
C THR A 698 5.50 -26.87 -6.83
N ILE A 699 6.68 -27.23 -6.34
CA ILE A 699 7.31 -28.56 -6.49
C ILE A 699 7.69 -29.03 -5.09
N ASP A 700 7.22 -30.21 -4.67
CA ASP A 700 7.44 -30.75 -3.33
C ASP A 700 7.13 -29.75 -2.19
N GLY A 701 6.07 -28.95 -2.41
CA GLY A 701 5.62 -27.89 -1.50
C GLY A 701 6.42 -26.59 -1.57
N TRP A 702 7.60 -26.57 -2.19
CA TRP A 702 8.41 -25.38 -2.39
C TRP A 702 7.92 -24.56 -3.58
N LEU A 703 7.86 -23.25 -3.43
CA LEU A 703 7.49 -22.36 -4.53
C LEU A 703 8.74 -21.94 -5.32
N TYR A 704 8.80 -22.31 -6.59
CA TYR A 704 9.87 -21.96 -7.51
C TYR A 704 9.50 -20.70 -8.30
N VAL A 705 10.41 -19.73 -8.32
CA VAL A 705 10.32 -18.49 -9.10
C VAL A 705 11.52 -18.42 -10.04
N GLY A 706 11.22 -18.32 -11.34
CA GLY A 706 12.22 -18.31 -12.41
C GLY A 706 12.76 -16.91 -12.75
N SER A 707 13.71 -16.90 -13.68
CA SER A 707 14.46 -15.72 -14.11
C SER A 707 13.65 -14.67 -14.89
N VAL A 708 12.57 -15.09 -15.56
CA VAL A 708 11.66 -14.19 -16.28
C VAL A 708 10.91 -13.27 -15.31
N GLU A 709 10.38 -13.83 -14.23
CA GLU A 709 9.66 -13.06 -13.20
C GLU A 709 10.60 -12.10 -12.47
N LEU A 710 11.85 -12.49 -12.22
CA LEU A 710 12.88 -11.57 -11.71
C LEU A 710 13.17 -10.44 -12.69
N SER A 711 13.38 -10.76 -13.97
CA SER A 711 13.70 -9.75 -14.97
C SER A 711 12.58 -8.71 -15.06
N ARG A 712 11.32 -9.18 -15.04
CA ARG A 712 10.13 -8.32 -14.99
C ARG A 712 10.08 -7.47 -13.72
N GLU A 713 10.27 -8.07 -12.55
CA GLU A 713 10.26 -7.35 -11.28
C GLU A 713 11.37 -6.29 -11.22
N ARG A 714 12.56 -6.61 -11.74
CA ARG A 714 13.68 -5.67 -11.84
C ARG A 714 13.37 -4.51 -12.78
N GLU A 715 12.79 -4.78 -13.95
CA GLU A 715 12.32 -3.74 -14.88
C GLU A 715 11.23 -2.85 -14.25
N ASP A 716 10.29 -3.44 -13.52
CA ASP A 716 9.24 -2.70 -12.82
C ASP A 716 9.84 -1.79 -11.75
N ARG A 717 10.79 -2.26 -10.94
CA ARG A 717 11.50 -1.42 -9.96
C ARG A 717 12.29 -0.31 -10.61
N LEU A 718 13.00 -0.60 -11.69
CA LEU A 718 13.72 0.41 -12.46
C LEU A 718 12.77 1.50 -12.96
N TYR A 719 11.62 1.10 -13.49
CA TYR A 719 10.58 2.03 -13.92
C TYR A 719 10.05 2.87 -12.75
N GLU A 720 9.72 2.27 -11.60
CA GLU A 720 9.24 2.99 -10.42
C GLU A 720 10.26 4.00 -9.90
N VAL A 721 11.53 3.60 -9.82
CA VAL A 721 12.62 4.43 -9.30
C VAL A 721 12.89 5.63 -10.22
N VAL A 722 12.85 5.43 -11.54
CA VAL A 722 13.09 6.48 -12.54
C VAL A 722 11.91 7.44 -12.64
N THR A 723 10.70 6.90 -12.64
CA THR A 723 9.50 7.68 -12.95
C THR A 723 8.81 8.23 -11.69
N GLY A 724 8.98 7.57 -10.56
CA GLY A 724 8.18 7.79 -9.35
C GLY A 724 6.73 7.33 -9.50
N TYR A 725 6.39 6.57 -10.54
CA TYR A 725 5.07 5.94 -10.69
C TYR A 725 5.13 4.50 -10.20
N PRO A 726 4.24 4.08 -9.28
CA PRO A 726 4.15 2.67 -8.89
C PRO A 726 3.72 1.81 -10.09
N VAL A 727 4.25 0.58 -10.17
CA VAL A 727 3.86 -0.42 -11.17
C VAL A 727 2.95 -1.48 -10.56
#